data_AF-A0A1T4LNT7-F1
#
_entry.id   AF-A0A1T4LNT7-F1
#
_cell.length_a   1.000
_cell.length_b   1.000
_cell.length_c   1.000
_cell.angle_alpha   90.00
_cell.angle_beta   90.00
_cell.angle_gamma   90.00
#
_symmetry.space_group_name_H-M   'P 1'
#
loop_
_entity.id
_entity.type
_entity.pdbx_description
1 polymer ?
#
loop_
_entity_poly.entity_id
_entity_poly.type
_entity_poly.pdbx_seq_one_letter_code
_entity_poly.pdbx_strand_id
1 'polypeptide(L)'
;MNTRRDFIKKAALLSGAAGVAGSLPGSIQRALAIDPLPGTTFHDAEHIVILMQENRSFDHCYGTLRGVRGYNDPRAIRLPNNNLVWLQTNDKNETYAPFRLNIRDTKATWMSSLPHSWSNQVDARNNGRYDKWLQVKASGNKDWAPMPLTLGYYNRVDIPFYYAMADAFTVCDQNFCSSLTGTTPNRLYLWTGTLRDEQKASAKANVWNEDVDYGAEAHWTSFPERLEDNGISWKIYQNEISAAGLEGEKDGMLANFTDNPIEWFAAFNVRFATGHIKYLQRRIRQLPEEIAKLAAGIPAADGDKAKKMQQQLEKKKQELEKVKKDAETFTAANFAKLPQRAQNLHNKAFTTNIADADYHELETLRYKDGDVERTVQVPKGDILHQFRSDVNNGQLPTVSWLVAPGEFSDHPGSPWYGAWYVSEVLDILTQKEAVWKKTIFILCYDENDGYFDHVPPFVAPFKPGTGLVSKGIDTAVEYVTKEQEQAKEHVGNGSVRESPIGLGYRVPLVIASPWSRGGYVNSQVFDHTSILQFMEDFLQHKTGKAIKETNISAWRRTVCGDLTSVFRPFNGEKVKVPFQERNEFIESVYNARFKKLPDEFKKLTAAEIEKINTQPANAEWMPRQEAGTRVACALPYQLYVNGKLAVDRKSFEISFGASNEVFGKKAAGSPFNVYAPGKYLQADSREMEPVRTWSYAVTAGDQLKDAWPLSSFGDGQYRLRTYGPNGFYREFAGNAQDPRVDITCEYQRALRNRKQLTGNSDLHIANRGSKAITVVVTDNAYGKAAIRKTIAANTQAAIIIDNTRSHRWYNFTVKVEGNDQFEQRFAGRVETGAESVSDPAMA
;
A
#
# COMPACT_ATOMS: atom_id res chain seq x y z
N MET A 1 -2.31 29.49 9.30
CA MET A 1 -0.85 29.64 9.54
C MET A 1 -0.65 30.87 10.42
N ASN A 2 0.06 30.82 11.56
CA ASN A 2 0.15 32.00 12.44
C ASN A 2 1.31 32.96 12.06
N THR A 3 2.43 32.46 11.52
CA THR A 3 3.50 33.29 10.90
C THR A 3 4.38 32.49 9.91
N ARG A 4 5.07 33.20 9.00
CA ARG A 4 6.15 32.66 8.12
C ARG A 4 7.28 31.95 8.88
N ARG A 5 7.63 32.45 10.08
CA ARG A 5 8.69 31.84 10.93
C ARG A 5 8.26 30.48 11.47
N ASP A 6 6.97 30.29 11.75
CA ASP A 6 6.44 29.01 12.22
C ASP A 6 6.45 27.94 11.12
N PHE A 7 6.19 28.32 9.86
CA PHE A 7 6.28 27.41 8.71
C PHE A 7 7.70 26.83 8.57
N ILE A 8 8.74 27.67 8.50
CA ILE A 8 10.14 27.21 8.39
C ILE A 8 10.52 26.33 9.58
N LYS A 9 10.20 26.78 10.79
CA LYS A 9 10.55 26.05 12.01
C LYS A 9 9.93 24.66 12.00
N LYS A 10 8.63 24.55 11.69
CA LYS A 10 7.96 23.25 11.62
C LYS A 10 8.46 22.40 10.45
N ALA A 11 8.57 22.97 9.25
CA ALA A 11 9.02 22.23 8.06
C ALA A 11 10.43 21.67 8.25
N ALA A 12 11.38 22.47 8.76
CA ALA A 12 12.74 22.02 9.00
C ALA A 12 12.84 20.99 10.16
N LEU A 13 12.00 21.11 11.20
CA LEU A 13 11.92 20.12 12.29
C LEU A 13 11.38 18.76 11.82
N LEU A 14 10.44 18.78 10.87
CA LEU A 14 9.70 17.60 10.42
C LEU A 14 10.33 16.90 9.20
N SER A 15 11.05 17.63 8.35
CA SER A 15 11.75 17.10 7.17
C SER A 15 13.11 16.47 7.49
N GLY A 16 13.48 16.33 8.77
CA GLY A 16 14.76 15.79 9.22
C GLY A 16 15.95 16.77 9.07
N ALA A 17 15.78 17.89 8.36
CA ALA A 17 16.84 18.86 8.05
C ALA A 17 17.34 19.69 9.26
N ALA A 18 16.51 19.90 10.30
CA ALA A 18 16.87 20.64 11.52
C ALA A 18 17.00 19.77 12.78
N GLY A 19 17.16 18.45 12.64
CA GLY A 19 17.75 17.62 13.69
C GLY A 19 17.00 17.57 15.03
N VAL A 20 15.68 17.32 15.04
CA VAL A 20 14.99 16.87 16.26
C VAL A 20 14.40 15.48 16.04
N ALA A 21 15.25 14.47 16.22
CA ALA A 21 14.81 13.10 16.49
C ALA A 21 14.96 12.86 18.00
N GLY A 22 13.90 12.37 18.66
CA GLY A 22 13.96 11.99 20.09
C GLY A 22 12.84 12.53 20.99
N SER A 23 11.98 13.43 20.50
CA SER A 23 10.73 13.79 21.18
C SER A 23 9.56 13.66 20.23
N LEU A 24 8.40 13.19 20.72
CA LEU A 24 7.19 13.11 19.90
C LEU A 24 6.89 14.49 19.31
N PRO A 25 6.61 14.61 18.01
CA PRO A 25 6.14 15.87 17.42
C PRO A 25 4.95 16.44 18.20
N GLY A 26 4.90 17.76 18.36
CA GLY A 26 3.88 18.41 19.20
C GLY A 26 2.44 18.14 18.78
N SER A 27 2.21 17.93 17.48
CA SER A 27 0.94 17.48 16.89
C SER A 27 0.50 16.13 17.45
N ILE A 28 1.41 15.16 17.45
CA ILE A 28 1.19 13.81 17.96
C ILE A 28 1.03 13.81 19.48
N GLN A 29 1.83 14.60 20.21
CA GLN A 29 1.67 14.73 21.66
C GLN A 29 0.27 15.24 22.03
N ARG A 30 -0.21 16.29 21.35
CA ARG A 30 -1.57 16.80 21.56
C ARG A 30 -2.62 15.74 21.24
N ALA A 31 -2.48 15.05 20.11
CA ALA A 31 -3.40 13.99 19.72
C ALA A 31 -3.49 12.86 20.78
N LEU A 32 -2.37 12.48 21.38
CA LEU A 32 -2.34 11.46 22.42
C LEU A 32 -2.89 11.93 23.77
N ALA A 33 -2.75 13.22 24.08
CA ALA A 33 -3.21 13.81 25.34
C ALA A 33 -4.74 13.97 25.44
N ILE A 34 -5.44 13.85 24.31
CA ILE A 34 -6.88 14.05 24.24
C ILE A 34 -7.58 12.69 24.27
N ASP A 35 -8.18 12.36 25.41
CA ASP A 35 -8.91 11.09 25.63
C ASP A 35 -10.39 11.17 25.22
N PRO A 36 -10.96 10.15 24.55
CA PRO A 36 -12.41 10.04 24.37
C PRO A 36 -13.04 9.59 25.70
N LEU A 37 -14.38 9.47 25.75
CA LEU A 37 -15.02 8.96 26.98
C LEU A 37 -14.72 7.46 27.17
N PRO A 38 -14.42 6.99 28.39
CA PRO A 38 -14.28 5.56 28.66
C PRO A 38 -15.54 4.77 28.25
N GLY A 39 -15.36 3.59 27.66
CA GLY A 39 -16.40 2.74 27.09
C GLY A 39 -16.75 3.04 25.62
N THR A 40 -16.26 4.14 25.05
CA THR A 40 -16.50 4.47 23.63
C THR A 40 -15.67 3.62 22.68
N THR A 41 -16.17 3.49 21.46
CA THR A 41 -15.58 2.79 20.33
C THR A 41 -15.48 3.72 19.11
N PHE A 42 -14.85 3.26 18.02
CA PHE A 42 -14.77 4.03 16.78
C PHE A 42 -16.14 4.41 16.20
N HIS A 43 -17.22 3.71 16.55
CA HIS A 43 -18.58 4.07 16.16
C HIS A 43 -19.09 5.36 16.81
N ASP A 44 -18.48 5.81 17.91
CA ASP A 44 -18.77 7.09 18.55
C ASP A 44 -18.07 8.28 17.85
N ALA A 45 -17.32 8.02 16.77
CA ALA A 45 -16.74 9.06 15.93
C ALA A 45 -17.84 9.84 15.20
N GLU A 46 -17.57 11.13 14.98
CA GLU A 46 -18.41 12.01 14.17
C GLU A 46 -17.79 12.28 12.81
N HIS A 47 -16.46 12.22 12.71
CA HIS A 47 -15.69 12.64 11.54
C HIS A 47 -14.69 11.58 11.11
N ILE A 48 -14.68 11.28 9.80
CA ILE A 48 -13.63 10.55 9.11
C ILE A 48 -12.89 11.56 8.22
N VAL A 49 -11.58 11.69 8.41
CA VAL A 49 -10.70 12.54 7.61
C VAL A 49 -9.68 11.67 6.91
N ILE A 50 -9.63 11.73 5.58
CA ILE A 50 -8.80 10.87 4.74
C ILE A 50 -7.77 11.75 4.01
N LEU A 51 -6.50 11.40 4.16
CA LEU A 51 -5.39 11.99 3.40
C LEU A 51 -4.64 10.87 2.69
N MET A 52 -4.56 10.97 1.37
CA MET A 52 -3.74 10.12 0.52
C MET A 52 -2.53 10.93 0.03
N GLN A 53 -1.33 10.47 0.35
CA GLN A 53 -0.05 10.99 -0.13
C GLN A 53 0.43 10.19 -1.37
N GLU A 54 1.48 10.68 -2.01
CA GLU A 54 2.20 10.15 -3.16
C GLU A 54 3.64 9.76 -2.74
N ASN A 55 4.35 8.99 -3.53
CA ASN A 55 4.04 7.58 -3.65
C ASN A 55 5.22 6.86 -2.99
N ARG A 56 4.95 5.86 -2.16
CA ARG A 56 5.96 5.22 -1.32
C ARG A 56 5.60 3.76 -1.07
N SER A 57 6.55 2.85 -1.28
CA SER A 57 6.37 1.47 -0.84
C SER A 57 6.42 1.35 0.68
N PHE A 58 5.78 0.33 1.24
CA PHE A 58 5.81 0.10 2.68
C PHE A 58 7.24 -0.17 3.17
N ASP A 59 8.00 -1.06 2.54
CA ASP A 59 9.39 -1.32 2.94
C ASP A 59 10.29 -0.08 2.82
N HIS A 60 10.07 0.75 1.80
CA HIS A 60 10.82 1.99 1.63
C HIS A 60 10.61 2.95 2.80
N CYS A 61 9.39 3.07 3.35
CA CYS A 61 9.15 3.94 4.51
C CYS A 61 9.40 3.23 5.84
N TYR A 62 8.79 2.07 6.04
CA TYR A 62 8.64 1.41 7.33
C TYR A 62 9.30 0.04 7.42
N GLY A 63 10.02 -0.42 6.38
CA GLY A 63 10.69 -1.72 6.38
C GLY A 63 11.69 -1.92 7.53
N THR A 64 12.24 -0.83 8.08
CA THR A 64 13.11 -0.87 9.27
C THR A 64 12.41 -0.56 10.59
N LEU A 65 11.10 -0.26 10.61
CA LEU A 65 10.35 0.01 11.83
C LEU A 65 10.22 -1.25 12.69
N ARG A 66 10.36 -1.11 14.02
CA ARG A 66 10.26 -2.25 14.95
C ARG A 66 8.93 -2.99 14.78
N GLY A 67 8.94 -4.32 14.84
CA GLY A 67 7.72 -5.14 14.94
C GLY A 67 6.78 -5.13 13.74
N VAL A 68 7.15 -4.53 12.60
CA VAL A 68 6.42 -4.72 11.33
C VAL A 68 7.05 -5.83 10.50
N ARG A 69 6.30 -6.39 9.57
CA ARG A 69 6.83 -7.29 8.55
C ARG A 69 7.65 -6.50 7.52
N GLY A 70 8.94 -6.34 7.81
CA GLY A 70 9.92 -5.64 6.98
C GLY A 70 11.13 -6.52 6.70
N TYR A 71 12.34 -5.97 6.87
CA TYR A 71 13.59 -6.65 6.51
C TYR A 71 13.96 -7.86 7.39
N ASN A 72 13.30 -8.04 8.54
CA ASN A 72 13.44 -9.23 9.39
C ASN A 72 12.36 -10.30 9.15
N ASP A 73 11.54 -10.23 8.09
CA ASP A 73 10.49 -11.24 7.88
C ASP A 73 11.09 -12.66 7.71
N PRO A 74 10.84 -13.60 8.66
CA PRO A 74 11.36 -14.97 8.57
C PRO A 74 10.68 -15.82 7.50
N ARG A 75 9.66 -15.29 6.80
CA ARG A 75 8.94 -15.95 5.70
C ARG A 75 9.03 -15.18 4.38
N ALA A 76 10.06 -14.37 4.19
CA ALA A 76 10.34 -13.78 2.88
C ALA A 76 10.52 -14.87 1.80
N ILE A 77 10.01 -14.62 0.59
CA ILE A 77 10.07 -15.61 -0.50
C ILE A 77 11.51 -15.81 -1.01
N ARG A 78 11.71 -16.89 -1.77
CA ARG A 78 12.91 -17.07 -2.59
C ARG A 78 12.58 -16.86 -4.06
N LEU A 79 13.50 -16.20 -4.76
CA LEU A 79 13.46 -15.92 -6.20
C LEU A 79 13.83 -17.17 -7.03
N PRO A 80 13.66 -17.14 -8.35
CA PRO A 80 14.05 -18.25 -9.24
C PRO A 80 15.51 -18.69 -9.11
N ASN A 81 16.42 -17.75 -8.81
CA ASN A 81 17.85 -18.02 -8.55
C ASN A 81 18.13 -18.50 -7.11
N ASN A 82 17.09 -18.83 -6.35
CA ASN A 82 17.11 -19.25 -4.94
C ASN A 82 17.59 -18.18 -3.94
N ASN A 83 17.85 -16.95 -4.38
CA ASN A 83 18.12 -15.85 -3.46
C ASN A 83 16.87 -15.48 -2.65
N LEU A 84 17.07 -14.94 -1.45
CA LEU A 84 16.02 -14.20 -0.75
C LEU A 84 15.55 -13.03 -1.60
N VAL A 85 14.25 -12.73 -1.54
CA VAL A 85 13.59 -11.69 -2.36
C VAL A 85 14.26 -10.31 -2.31
N TRP A 86 14.92 -9.97 -1.19
CA TRP A 86 15.66 -8.72 -1.04
C TRP A 86 16.87 -8.59 -1.99
N LEU A 87 17.42 -9.72 -2.45
CA LEU A 87 18.57 -9.77 -3.34
C LEU A 87 18.12 -9.82 -4.80
N GLN A 88 18.04 -8.67 -5.44
CA GLN A 88 17.66 -8.57 -6.85
C GLN A 88 18.92 -8.62 -7.74
N THR A 89 18.82 -9.36 -8.85
CA THR A 89 19.92 -9.56 -9.81
C THR A 89 19.56 -8.93 -11.16
N ASN A 90 20.43 -8.07 -11.68
CA ASN A 90 20.23 -7.43 -12.98
C ASN A 90 20.66 -8.34 -14.16
N ASP A 91 20.43 -7.90 -15.41
CA ASP A 91 20.77 -8.66 -16.62
C ASP A 91 22.28 -8.83 -16.84
N LYS A 92 23.11 -8.09 -16.09
CA LYS A 92 24.58 -8.23 -16.07
C LYS A 92 25.05 -9.21 -14.99
N ASN A 93 24.11 -9.94 -14.37
CA ASN A 93 24.34 -10.86 -13.26
C ASN A 93 24.93 -10.18 -12.01
N GLU A 94 24.59 -8.92 -11.79
CA GLU A 94 25.01 -8.14 -10.62
C GLU A 94 23.88 -8.11 -9.60
N THR A 95 24.20 -8.49 -8.37
CA THR A 95 23.20 -8.62 -7.29
C THR A 95 23.39 -7.51 -6.26
N TYR A 96 22.27 -6.93 -5.84
CA TYR A 96 22.22 -5.84 -4.87
C TYR A 96 21.20 -6.16 -3.77
N ALA A 97 21.49 -5.70 -2.56
CA ALA A 97 20.57 -5.71 -1.43
C ALA A 97 19.96 -4.30 -1.22
N PRO A 98 18.88 -4.17 -0.43
CA PRO A 98 18.34 -2.88 -0.07
C PRO A 98 19.34 -2.03 0.71
N PHE A 99 19.36 -0.73 0.42
CA PHE A 99 20.31 0.21 0.99
C PHE A 99 19.62 1.51 1.41
N ARG A 100 20.20 2.18 2.40
CA ARG A 100 19.59 3.38 2.96
C ARG A 100 19.75 4.55 1.98
N LEU A 101 18.65 5.21 1.68
CA LEU A 101 18.62 6.51 1.04
C LEU A 101 18.73 7.59 2.12
N ASN A 102 19.96 7.87 2.55
CA ASN A 102 20.22 8.86 3.57
C ASN A 102 19.88 10.27 3.05
N ILE A 103 18.67 10.75 3.36
CA ILE A 103 18.16 12.04 2.85
C ILE A 103 18.88 13.25 3.44
N ARG A 104 19.68 13.04 4.50
CA ARG A 104 20.42 14.11 5.18
C ARG A 104 21.76 14.39 4.52
N ASP A 105 22.46 13.33 4.11
CA ASP A 105 23.86 13.42 3.70
C ASP A 105 24.07 13.20 2.19
N THR A 106 22.99 12.93 1.45
CA THR A 106 23.04 12.57 0.03
C THR A 106 22.00 13.33 -0.81
N LYS A 107 22.10 13.19 -2.14
CA LYS A 107 21.11 13.75 -3.07
C LYS A 107 19.81 12.93 -3.20
N ALA A 108 19.58 11.93 -2.35
CA ALA A 108 18.45 10.99 -2.47
C ALA A 108 17.09 11.67 -2.70
N THR A 109 16.83 12.78 -2.00
CA THR A 109 15.61 13.60 -2.11
C THR A 109 15.37 14.18 -3.51
N TRP A 110 16.40 14.24 -4.35
CA TRP A 110 16.42 14.94 -5.63
C TRP A 110 16.55 14.01 -6.83
N MET A 111 16.43 12.70 -6.60
CA MET A 111 16.68 11.69 -7.64
C MET A 111 15.43 11.37 -8.48
N SER A 112 14.31 12.05 -8.21
CA SER A 112 13.01 11.91 -8.85
C SER A 112 12.37 10.53 -8.69
N SER A 113 11.15 10.39 -9.18
CA SER A 113 10.42 9.13 -9.28
C SER A 113 11.12 8.04 -10.10
N LEU A 114 10.78 6.78 -9.80
CA LEU A 114 11.13 5.61 -10.62
C LEU A 114 9.93 5.16 -11.48
N PRO A 115 10.12 4.29 -12.48
CA PRO A 115 9.00 3.86 -13.33
C PRO A 115 7.87 3.15 -12.56
N HIS A 116 6.64 3.67 -12.61
CA HIS A 116 5.48 3.13 -11.88
C HIS A 116 4.18 3.01 -12.70
N SER A 117 4.26 3.05 -14.03
CA SER A 117 3.15 2.74 -14.93
C SER A 117 2.73 1.25 -14.91
N TRP A 118 1.55 0.94 -15.44
CA TRP A 118 1.01 -0.42 -15.61
C TRP A 118 2.05 -1.43 -16.10
N SER A 119 2.79 -1.11 -17.17
CA SER A 119 3.72 -2.06 -17.78
C SER A 119 4.88 -2.46 -16.85
N ASN A 120 5.52 -1.48 -16.21
CA ASN A 120 6.68 -1.73 -15.34
C ASN A 120 6.28 -2.28 -13.97
N GLN A 121 5.08 -1.97 -13.46
CA GLN A 121 4.52 -2.63 -12.27
C GLN A 121 4.24 -4.12 -12.55
N VAL A 122 3.54 -4.44 -13.65
CA VAL A 122 3.28 -5.83 -14.06
C VAL A 122 4.58 -6.60 -14.29
N ASP A 123 5.55 -5.98 -14.97
CA ASP A 123 6.84 -6.61 -15.24
C ASP A 123 7.70 -6.82 -13.99
N ALA A 124 7.57 -5.96 -12.97
CA ALA A 124 8.26 -6.16 -11.69
C ALA A 124 7.66 -7.33 -10.89
N ARG A 125 6.32 -7.50 -10.93
CA ARG A 125 5.67 -8.70 -10.37
C ARG A 125 6.11 -9.96 -11.11
N ASN A 126 6.30 -9.88 -12.43
CA ASN A 126 6.80 -10.95 -13.31
C ASN A 126 6.10 -12.31 -13.10
N ASN A 127 4.76 -12.34 -13.10
CA ASN A 127 3.98 -13.56 -12.80
C ASN A 127 4.31 -14.22 -11.45
N GLY A 128 4.66 -13.39 -10.46
CA GLY A 128 5.04 -13.84 -9.12
C GLY A 128 6.51 -14.27 -8.98
N ARG A 129 7.30 -14.31 -10.06
CA ARG A 129 8.75 -14.59 -10.00
C ARG A 129 9.53 -13.49 -9.27
N TYR A 130 9.06 -12.24 -9.41
CA TYR A 130 9.47 -11.13 -8.55
C TYR A 130 10.96 -10.77 -8.59
N ASP A 131 11.61 -10.98 -9.74
CA ASP A 131 13.06 -10.99 -9.95
C ASP A 131 13.55 -9.97 -11.00
N LYS A 132 12.70 -9.00 -11.38
CA LYS A 132 12.98 -8.03 -12.46
C LYS A 132 13.03 -6.57 -12.01
N TRP A 133 13.02 -6.32 -10.70
CA TRP A 133 12.89 -4.96 -10.16
C TRP A 133 13.98 -4.02 -10.67
N LEU A 134 15.25 -4.44 -10.67
CA LEU A 134 16.38 -3.61 -11.10
C LEU A 134 16.30 -3.18 -12.56
N GLN A 135 15.72 -4.02 -13.43
CA GLN A 135 15.61 -3.79 -14.86
C GLN A 135 14.47 -2.82 -15.16
N VAL A 136 13.29 -3.08 -14.58
CA VAL A 136 12.04 -2.41 -15.00
C VAL A 136 11.73 -1.18 -14.18
N LYS A 137 12.42 -1.00 -13.04
CA LYS A 137 12.34 0.17 -12.15
C LYS A 137 13.63 1.00 -12.16
N ALA A 138 14.46 0.84 -13.18
CA ALA A 138 15.65 1.68 -13.37
C ALA A 138 15.25 3.15 -13.58
N SER A 139 16.01 4.09 -13.01
CA SER A 139 15.72 5.51 -13.18
C SER A 139 15.81 5.92 -14.65
N GLY A 140 14.88 6.80 -15.08
CA GLY A 140 14.94 7.42 -16.40
C GLY A 140 16.10 8.42 -16.56
N ASN A 141 16.73 8.85 -15.46
CA ASN A 141 17.88 9.73 -15.52
C ASN A 141 19.17 8.93 -15.76
N LYS A 142 19.90 9.25 -16.84
CA LYS A 142 21.10 8.53 -17.27
C LYS A 142 22.24 8.55 -16.24
N ASP A 143 22.35 9.59 -15.42
CA ASP A 143 23.45 9.76 -14.48
C ASP A 143 23.36 8.78 -13.31
N TRP A 144 22.13 8.36 -12.94
CA TRP A 144 21.88 7.42 -11.85
C TRP A 144 21.05 6.20 -12.23
N ALA A 145 20.72 6.00 -13.51
CA ALA A 145 20.14 4.77 -14.04
C ALA A 145 20.90 3.48 -13.65
N PRO A 146 22.25 3.47 -13.55
CA PRO A 146 22.97 2.28 -13.09
C PRO A 146 22.82 1.96 -11.59
N MET A 147 22.32 2.90 -10.79
CA MET A 147 22.14 2.69 -9.35
C MET A 147 20.89 1.85 -9.11
N PRO A 148 20.90 0.93 -8.12
CA PRO A 148 19.75 0.08 -7.81
C PRO A 148 18.67 0.82 -7.01
N LEU A 149 18.30 2.05 -7.38
CA LEU A 149 17.48 2.98 -6.58
C LEU A 149 16.14 2.42 -6.13
N THR A 150 15.55 1.50 -6.89
CA THR A 150 14.34 0.79 -6.49
C THR A 150 14.50 0.09 -5.14
N LEU A 151 15.70 -0.38 -4.78
CA LEU A 151 16.01 -1.01 -3.49
C LEU A 151 16.33 -0.01 -2.36
N GLY A 152 16.19 1.29 -2.61
CA GLY A 152 16.43 2.33 -1.63
C GLY A 152 15.34 2.38 -0.55
N TYR A 153 15.71 2.62 0.71
CA TYR A 153 14.77 2.77 1.84
C TYR A 153 15.15 3.90 2.80
N TYR A 154 14.17 4.36 3.58
CA TYR A 154 14.33 5.30 4.68
C TYR A 154 14.25 4.59 6.03
N ASN A 155 14.92 5.17 7.03
CA ASN A 155 14.75 4.77 8.42
C ASN A 155 14.21 5.92 9.29
N ARG A 156 14.09 5.70 10.60
CA ARG A 156 13.63 6.70 11.58
C ARG A 156 14.39 8.02 11.51
N VAL A 157 15.67 7.98 11.18
CA VAL A 157 16.52 9.16 11.09
C VAL A 157 16.12 10.01 9.87
N ASP A 158 15.74 9.36 8.78
CA ASP A 158 15.30 10.01 7.56
C ASP A 158 13.88 10.58 7.70
N ILE A 159 12.93 9.79 8.21
CA ILE A 159 11.52 10.19 8.32
C ILE A 159 10.95 10.08 9.75
N PRO A 160 11.46 10.89 10.70
CA PRO A 160 11.16 10.74 12.13
C PRO A 160 9.69 10.99 12.48
N PHE A 161 9.00 11.89 11.76
CA PHE A 161 7.59 12.20 12.00
C PHE A 161 6.69 10.98 11.72
N TYR A 162 6.92 10.30 10.59
CA TYR A 162 6.17 9.12 10.18
C TYR A 162 6.40 7.95 11.14
N TYR A 163 7.63 7.71 11.58
CA TYR A 163 7.93 6.71 12.62
C TYR A 163 7.26 7.04 13.96
N ALA A 164 7.26 8.31 14.35
CA ALA A 164 6.57 8.77 15.57
C ALA A 164 5.05 8.58 15.47
N MET A 165 4.45 8.80 14.30
CA MET A 165 3.03 8.57 14.07
C MET A 165 2.69 7.08 14.18
N ALA A 166 3.52 6.21 13.60
CA ALA A 166 3.38 4.75 13.72
C ALA A 166 3.63 4.21 15.14
N ASP A 167 4.48 4.88 15.94
CA ASP A 167 4.66 4.54 17.36
C ASP A 167 3.53 5.06 18.25
N ALA A 168 2.81 6.10 17.82
CA ALA A 168 1.69 6.66 18.55
C ALA A 168 0.36 5.98 18.22
N PHE A 169 0.18 5.51 17.00
CA PHE A 169 -1.09 5.02 16.46
C PHE A 169 -0.94 3.65 15.78
N THR A 170 -1.96 3.19 15.06
CA THR A 170 -1.92 1.86 14.43
C THR A 170 -1.36 1.95 13.02
N VAL A 171 -0.25 1.26 12.76
CA VAL A 171 0.34 1.05 11.43
C VAL A 171 -0.14 -0.27 10.83
N CYS A 172 -0.51 -0.28 9.55
CA CYS A 172 -0.98 -1.48 8.87
C CYS A 172 0.11 -1.99 7.92
N ASP A 173 0.70 -3.16 8.21
CA ASP A 173 1.86 -3.70 7.48
C ASP A 173 1.48 -4.68 6.35
N GLN A 174 0.17 -4.88 6.11
CA GLN A 174 -0.38 -5.60 4.95
C GLN A 174 -1.41 -4.76 4.18
N ASN A 175 -1.16 -3.44 4.09
CA ASN A 175 -1.90 -2.56 3.20
C ASN A 175 -1.23 -2.49 1.82
N PHE A 176 -1.98 -2.76 0.77
CA PHE A 176 -1.52 -2.78 -0.63
C PHE A 176 -2.18 -1.65 -1.42
N CYS A 177 -1.48 -1.05 -2.39
CA CYS A 177 -2.18 -0.26 -3.39
C CYS A 177 -3.14 -1.17 -4.16
N SER A 178 -4.28 -0.64 -4.59
CA SER A 178 -5.35 -1.47 -5.15
C SER A 178 -4.99 -2.10 -6.51
N SER A 179 -4.06 -1.52 -7.25
CA SER A 179 -3.68 -1.98 -8.59
C SER A 179 -2.19 -1.81 -8.89
N LEU A 180 -1.65 -2.69 -9.75
CA LEU A 180 -0.29 -2.66 -10.29
C LEU A 180 -0.13 -1.55 -11.34
N THR A 181 -0.43 -0.30 -11.00
CA THR A 181 -0.32 0.84 -11.92
C THR A 181 -0.10 2.15 -11.16
N GLY A 182 -0.09 3.28 -11.86
CA GLY A 182 0.19 4.61 -11.32
C GLY A 182 -0.95 5.23 -10.51
N THR A 183 -0.80 6.53 -10.27
CA THR A 183 -1.62 7.37 -9.41
C THR A 183 -3.11 7.35 -9.70
N THR A 184 -3.53 7.67 -10.93
CA THR A 184 -4.96 7.89 -11.24
C THR A 184 -5.78 6.63 -10.98
N PRO A 185 -5.43 5.43 -11.51
CA PRO A 185 -6.24 4.24 -11.25
C PRO A 185 -6.29 3.83 -9.78
N ASN A 186 -5.20 4.01 -9.02
CA ASN A 186 -5.19 3.71 -7.59
C ASN A 186 -6.08 4.67 -6.80
N ARG A 187 -6.09 5.96 -7.15
CA ARG A 187 -7.02 6.93 -6.58
C ARG A 187 -8.47 6.62 -7.00
N LEU A 188 -8.74 6.16 -8.22
CA LEU A 188 -10.08 5.72 -8.62
C LEU A 188 -10.64 4.62 -7.71
N TYR A 189 -9.80 3.70 -7.21
CA TYR A 189 -10.22 2.73 -6.20
C TYR A 189 -10.59 3.37 -4.86
N LEU A 190 -9.83 4.37 -4.38
CA LEU A 190 -10.17 5.11 -3.16
C LEU A 190 -11.53 5.81 -3.28
N TRP A 191 -11.81 6.39 -4.45
CA TRP A 191 -13.00 7.23 -4.64
C TRP A 191 -14.23 6.46 -5.11
N THR A 192 -14.05 5.32 -5.79
CA THR A 192 -15.14 4.63 -6.48
C THR A 192 -15.12 3.12 -6.35
N GLY A 193 -14.10 2.52 -5.72
CA GLY A 193 -14.00 1.07 -5.53
C GLY A 193 -13.65 0.26 -6.79
N THR A 194 -13.43 0.91 -7.93
CA THR A 194 -13.11 0.24 -9.21
C THR A 194 -12.36 1.16 -10.16
N LEU A 195 -11.86 0.59 -11.26
CA LEU A 195 -11.34 1.31 -12.43
C LEU A 195 -12.14 1.03 -13.72
N ARG A 196 -13.33 0.43 -13.59
CA ARG A 196 -14.23 0.08 -14.70
C ARG A 196 -15.54 0.86 -14.57
N ASP A 197 -16.10 1.28 -15.70
CA ASP A 197 -17.42 1.87 -15.77
C ASP A 197 -18.54 0.87 -15.39
N GLU A 198 -18.36 -0.38 -15.80
CA GLU A 198 -19.25 -1.49 -15.47
C GLU A 198 -18.49 -2.68 -14.85
N GLN A 199 -19.11 -3.35 -13.89
CA GLN A 199 -18.57 -4.56 -13.25
C GLN A 199 -18.73 -5.80 -14.15
N LYS A 200 -18.13 -5.75 -15.33
CA LYS A 200 -18.08 -6.86 -16.30
C LYS A 200 -16.71 -6.93 -16.96
N ALA A 201 -16.29 -8.13 -17.32
CA ALA A 201 -14.98 -8.37 -17.93
C ALA A 201 -14.74 -7.60 -19.24
N SER A 202 -15.81 -7.36 -20.01
CA SER A 202 -15.76 -6.68 -21.32
C SER A 202 -15.66 -5.17 -21.24
N ALA A 203 -15.92 -4.55 -20.08
CA ALA A 203 -15.72 -3.13 -19.88
C ALA A 203 -14.24 -2.75 -20.09
N LYS A 204 -13.96 -1.47 -20.37
CA LYS A 204 -12.56 -1.00 -20.43
C LYS A 204 -11.95 -1.02 -19.03
N ALA A 205 -10.75 -1.58 -18.89
CA ALA A 205 -9.96 -1.41 -17.68
C ALA A 205 -9.14 -0.13 -17.81
N ASN A 206 -9.43 0.89 -17.00
CA ASN A 206 -8.68 2.14 -16.96
C ASN A 206 -7.42 1.99 -16.09
N VAL A 207 -6.38 1.33 -16.64
CA VAL A 207 -5.12 1.05 -15.94
C VAL A 207 -3.99 2.02 -16.30
N TRP A 208 -4.22 3.01 -17.16
CA TRP A 208 -3.27 4.08 -17.44
C TRP A 208 -3.75 5.40 -16.84
N ASN A 209 -2.85 6.31 -16.50
CA ASN A 209 -3.26 7.62 -15.96
C ASN A 209 -4.09 8.40 -16.98
N GLU A 210 -3.76 8.25 -18.25
CA GLU A 210 -4.42 8.84 -19.42
C GLU A 210 -5.75 8.15 -19.76
N ASP A 211 -6.10 7.03 -19.13
CA ASP A 211 -7.37 6.35 -19.39
C ASP A 211 -8.58 7.13 -18.84
N VAL A 212 -8.36 7.98 -17.83
CA VAL A 212 -9.35 8.89 -17.23
C VAL A 212 -8.70 10.23 -16.97
N ASP A 213 -9.03 11.24 -17.77
CA ASP A 213 -8.49 12.59 -17.69
C ASP A 213 -9.50 13.63 -18.21
N TYR A 214 -9.08 14.88 -18.43
CA TYR A 214 -9.96 15.93 -18.97
C TYR A 214 -10.43 15.67 -20.43
N GLY A 215 -9.77 14.77 -21.17
CA GLY A 215 -10.14 14.32 -22.51
C GLY A 215 -10.98 13.04 -22.52
N ALA A 216 -10.97 12.28 -21.43
CA ALA A 216 -11.67 11.01 -21.25
C ALA A 216 -12.36 10.96 -19.87
N GLU A 217 -13.44 11.72 -19.70
CA GLU A 217 -14.17 11.81 -18.42
C GLU A 217 -14.85 10.49 -18.01
N ALA A 218 -14.87 10.22 -16.71
CA ALA A 218 -15.57 9.10 -16.10
C ALA A 218 -17.07 9.39 -15.90
N HIS A 219 -17.88 8.34 -16.07
CA HIS A 219 -19.34 8.42 -16.04
C HIS A 219 -20.02 7.44 -15.07
N TRP A 220 -19.26 6.69 -14.27
CA TRP A 220 -19.81 5.80 -13.25
C TRP A 220 -19.93 6.50 -11.89
N THR A 221 -20.77 5.94 -11.01
CA THR A 221 -21.08 6.57 -9.72
C THR A 221 -19.92 6.42 -8.75
N SER A 222 -19.50 7.54 -8.15
CA SER A 222 -18.47 7.62 -7.11
C SER A 222 -19.02 7.52 -5.68
N PHE A 223 -18.16 7.34 -4.68
CA PHE A 223 -18.60 7.32 -3.27
C PHE A 223 -19.14 8.68 -2.78
N PRO A 224 -18.55 9.85 -3.14
CA PRO A 224 -19.13 11.16 -2.80
C PRO A 224 -20.57 11.35 -3.31
N GLU A 225 -20.91 10.82 -4.48
CA GLU A 225 -22.30 10.83 -4.95
C GLU A 225 -23.23 10.02 -4.04
N ARG A 226 -22.78 8.85 -3.57
CA ARG A 226 -23.55 8.04 -2.60
C ARG A 226 -23.74 8.77 -1.28
N LEU A 227 -22.75 9.54 -0.84
CA LEU A 227 -22.87 10.39 0.35
C LEU A 227 -23.90 11.51 0.14
N GLU A 228 -23.84 12.20 -1.00
CA GLU A 228 -24.80 13.25 -1.37
C GLU A 228 -26.23 12.71 -1.39
N ASP A 229 -26.45 11.60 -2.09
CA ASP A 229 -27.77 11.00 -2.29
C ASP A 229 -28.37 10.45 -0.99
N ASN A 230 -27.55 10.20 0.03
CA ASN A 230 -27.99 9.77 1.35
C ASN A 230 -28.06 10.88 2.41
N GLY A 231 -27.74 12.12 2.02
CA GLY A 231 -27.75 13.28 2.92
C GLY A 231 -26.62 13.27 3.95
N ILE A 232 -25.50 12.60 3.66
CA ILE A 232 -24.31 12.60 4.51
C ILE A 232 -23.52 13.87 4.25
N SER A 233 -23.03 14.56 5.29
CA SER A 233 -22.18 15.72 5.11
C SER A 233 -20.78 15.30 4.66
N TRP A 234 -20.31 15.84 3.53
CA TRP A 234 -18.99 15.55 2.99
C TRP A 234 -18.38 16.76 2.27
N LYS A 235 -17.04 16.83 2.22
CA LYS A 235 -16.27 17.79 1.39
C LYS A 235 -14.90 17.21 0.99
N ILE A 236 -14.36 17.70 -0.12
CA ILE A 236 -12.97 17.50 -0.55
C ILE A 236 -12.25 18.84 -0.43
N TYR A 237 -11.29 18.90 0.48
CA TYR A 237 -10.50 20.09 0.76
C TYR A 237 -9.18 20.05 0.02
N GLN A 238 -8.86 21.14 -0.66
CA GLN A 238 -7.61 21.34 -1.37
C GLN A 238 -7.32 22.83 -1.48
N ASN A 239 -6.08 23.21 -1.79
CA ASN A 239 -5.79 24.63 -1.98
C ASN A 239 -6.39 25.16 -3.28
N GLU A 240 -6.06 24.55 -4.42
CA GLU A 240 -6.68 24.83 -5.71
C GLU A 240 -6.74 23.55 -6.56
N ILE A 241 -7.72 23.47 -7.47
CA ILE A 241 -7.82 22.40 -8.47
C ILE A 241 -6.78 22.54 -9.58
N SER A 242 -6.37 21.42 -10.18
CA SER A 242 -5.49 21.45 -11.35
C SER A 242 -6.14 22.14 -12.55
N ALA A 243 -7.46 22.06 -12.72
CA ALA A 243 -8.16 22.76 -13.80
C ALA A 243 -8.05 24.30 -13.73
N ALA A 244 -7.57 24.88 -12.62
CA ALA A 244 -7.25 26.32 -12.54
C ALA A 244 -5.99 26.71 -13.34
N GLY A 245 -5.23 25.72 -13.80
CA GLY A 245 -4.09 25.88 -14.72
C GLY A 245 -3.03 26.83 -14.19
N LEU A 246 -2.67 26.72 -12.90
CA LEU A 246 -1.55 27.48 -12.35
C LEU A 246 -0.26 27.11 -13.10
N GLU A 247 0.67 28.06 -13.20
CA GLU A 247 1.87 27.92 -14.04
C GLU A 247 3.15 28.11 -13.20
N GLY A 248 4.24 27.47 -13.62
CA GLY A 248 5.53 27.55 -12.94
C GLY A 248 5.48 26.98 -11.53
N GLU A 249 6.22 27.58 -10.59
CA GLU A 249 6.28 27.11 -9.19
C GLU A 249 4.92 27.17 -8.46
N LYS A 250 3.96 27.98 -8.95
CA LYS A 250 2.62 28.05 -8.36
C LYS A 250 1.85 26.74 -8.51
N ASP A 251 2.09 25.98 -9.58
CA ASP A 251 1.39 24.71 -9.83
C ASP A 251 1.71 23.70 -8.72
N GLY A 252 2.99 23.36 -8.53
CA GLY A 252 3.40 22.43 -7.47
C GLY A 252 3.10 22.91 -6.05
N MET A 253 3.26 24.22 -5.79
CA MET A 253 3.08 24.76 -4.44
C MET A 253 1.62 24.93 -4.03
N LEU A 254 0.69 25.11 -4.98
CA LEU A 254 -0.67 25.59 -4.70
C LEU A 254 -1.78 24.76 -5.35
N ALA A 255 -1.54 24.07 -6.47
CA ALA A 255 -2.55 23.21 -7.10
C ALA A 255 -2.45 21.78 -6.60
N ASN A 256 -3.56 21.06 -6.59
CA ASN A 256 -3.70 19.69 -6.08
C ASN A 256 -2.99 18.60 -6.92
N PHE A 257 -2.10 18.97 -7.84
CA PHE A 257 -1.24 18.03 -8.58
C PHE A 257 -1.99 16.89 -9.31
N THR A 258 -3.24 17.10 -9.73
CA THR A 258 -4.14 16.10 -10.32
C THR A 258 -4.47 14.90 -9.41
N ASP A 259 -4.18 15.01 -8.12
CA ASP A 259 -4.44 13.99 -7.09
C ASP A 259 -5.92 13.87 -6.70
N ASN A 260 -6.77 14.73 -7.27
CA ASN A 260 -8.22 14.66 -7.14
C ASN A 260 -8.86 14.19 -8.46
N PRO A 261 -8.98 12.87 -8.69
CA PRO A 261 -9.58 12.37 -9.94
C PRO A 261 -11.06 12.70 -10.09
N ILE A 262 -11.74 13.21 -9.05
CA ILE A 262 -13.13 13.70 -9.14
C ILE A 262 -13.23 14.87 -10.13
N GLU A 263 -12.14 15.58 -10.43
CA GLU A 263 -12.09 16.55 -11.53
C GLU A 263 -12.47 15.95 -12.88
N TRP A 264 -12.26 14.64 -13.08
CA TRP A 264 -12.56 13.95 -14.33
C TRP A 264 -13.89 13.20 -14.31
N PHE A 265 -14.72 13.36 -13.28
CA PHE A 265 -16.07 12.79 -13.26
C PHE A 265 -17.08 13.81 -13.78
N ALA A 266 -17.77 13.47 -14.86
CA ALA A 266 -18.73 14.36 -15.53
C ALA A 266 -19.83 14.86 -14.58
N ALA A 267 -20.20 14.07 -13.57
CA ALA A 267 -21.19 14.44 -12.55
C ALA A 267 -20.82 15.71 -11.76
N PHE A 268 -19.53 16.04 -11.63
CA PHE A 268 -19.04 17.13 -10.79
C PHE A 268 -18.80 18.43 -11.56
N ASN A 269 -18.76 18.37 -12.90
CA ASN A 269 -18.72 19.55 -13.75
C ASN A 269 -17.56 20.52 -13.42
N VAL A 270 -16.33 19.99 -13.25
CA VAL A 270 -15.15 20.76 -12.76
C VAL A 270 -14.91 22.07 -13.51
N ARG A 271 -15.22 22.12 -14.81
CA ARG A 271 -15.00 23.31 -15.64
C ARG A 271 -15.82 24.53 -15.21
N PHE A 272 -16.86 24.37 -14.40
CA PHE A 272 -17.57 25.51 -13.78
C PHE A 272 -16.86 26.10 -12.56
N ALA A 273 -15.77 25.49 -12.09
CA ALA A 273 -15.05 25.97 -10.92
C ALA A 273 -14.47 27.36 -11.17
N THR A 274 -14.50 28.20 -10.14
CA THR A 274 -14.07 29.60 -10.24
C THR A 274 -12.62 29.72 -10.75
N GLY A 275 -11.72 28.83 -10.33
CA GLY A 275 -10.35 28.77 -10.81
C GLY A 275 -10.26 28.53 -12.33
N HIS A 276 -11.06 27.60 -12.86
CA HIS A 276 -11.09 27.30 -14.30
C HIS A 276 -11.68 28.44 -15.13
N ILE A 277 -12.76 29.08 -14.65
CA ILE A 277 -13.34 30.25 -15.34
C ILE A 277 -12.30 31.38 -15.46
N LYS A 278 -11.53 31.64 -14.38
CA LYS A 278 -10.43 32.61 -14.40
C LYS A 278 -9.30 32.19 -15.33
N TYR A 279 -8.99 30.89 -15.41
CA TYR A 279 -8.03 30.33 -16.35
C TYR A 279 -8.43 30.63 -17.80
N LEU A 280 -9.68 30.36 -18.19
CA LEU A 280 -10.17 30.62 -19.55
C LEU A 280 -10.02 32.11 -19.92
N GLN A 281 -10.40 33.01 -19.03
CA GLN A 281 -10.23 34.46 -19.23
C GLN A 281 -8.76 34.87 -19.37
N ARG A 282 -7.86 34.25 -18.60
CA ARG A 282 -6.41 34.48 -18.70
C ARG A 282 -5.87 34.01 -20.05
N ARG A 283 -6.20 32.79 -20.47
CA ARG A 283 -5.73 32.22 -21.76
C ARG A 283 -6.25 32.97 -22.97
N ILE A 284 -7.51 33.45 -22.95
CA ILE A 284 -8.07 34.29 -24.03
C ILE A 284 -7.23 35.56 -24.23
N ARG A 285 -6.65 36.13 -23.16
CA ARG A 285 -5.76 37.30 -23.25
C ARG A 285 -4.34 36.94 -23.71
N GLN A 286 -3.77 35.84 -23.23
CA GLN A 286 -2.38 35.45 -23.49
C GLN A 286 -2.16 34.81 -24.87
N LEU A 287 -3.08 33.97 -25.32
CA LEU A 287 -2.93 33.19 -26.55
C LEU A 287 -2.71 34.04 -27.81
N PRO A 288 -3.40 35.18 -28.02
CA PRO A 288 -3.12 36.05 -29.15
C PRO A 288 -1.66 36.54 -29.20
N GLU A 289 -1.07 36.89 -28.04
CA GLU A 289 0.32 37.34 -27.95
C GLU A 289 1.30 36.19 -28.24
N GLU A 290 1.03 35.00 -27.69
CA GLU A 290 1.83 33.79 -27.95
C GLU A 290 1.79 33.38 -29.43
N ILE A 291 0.61 33.44 -30.05
CA ILE A 291 0.38 33.16 -31.48
C ILE A 291 1.16 34.17 -32.33
N ALA A 292 1.06 35.46 -32.02
CA ALA A 292 1.79 36.51 -32.73
C ALA A 292 3.31 36.33 -32.62
N LYS A 293 3.83 36.08 -31.41
CA LYS A 293 5.25 35.84 -31.15
C LYS A 293 5.77 34.62 -31.90
N LEU A 294 5.01 33.52 -31.87
CA LEU A 294 5.38 32.28 -32.54
C LEU A 294 5.36 32.47 -34.07
N ALA A 295 4.33 33.11 -34.62
CA ALA A 295 4.21 33.40 -36.05
C ALA A 295 5.36 34.29 -36.55
N ALA A 296 5.75 35.33 -35.80
CA ALA A 296 6.87 36.20 -36.14
C ALA A 296 8.23 35.48 -36.14
N GLY A 297 8.38 34.42 -35.34
CA GLY A 297 9.62 33.63 -35.27
C GLY A 297 9.79 32.59 -36.39
N ILE A 298 8.71 32.21 -37.08
CA ILE A 298 8.75 31.15 -38.11
C ILE A 298 9.62 31.50 -39.32
N PRO A 299 9.56 32.73 -39.89
CA PRO A 299 10.41 33.11 -41.02
C PRO A 299 11.92 33.00 -40.75
N ALA A 300 12.33 33.09 -39.47
CA ALA A 300 13.73 32.99 -39.04
C ALA A 300 14.15 31.57 -38.61
N ALA A 301 13.25 30.59 -38.70
CA ALA A 301 13.53 29.19 -38.39
C ALA A 301 13.75 28.37 -39.67
N ASP A 302 14.64 27.39 -39.63
CA ASP A 302 14.95 26.50 -40.75
C ASP A 302 14.41 25.07 -40.54
N GLY A 303 14.18 24.38 -41.66
CA GLY A 303 13.86 22.95 -41.72
C GLY A 303 12.82 22.46 -40.71
N ASP A 304 13.22 21.50 -39.87
CA ASP A 304 12.35 20.88 -38.86
C ASP A 304 11.88 21.83 -37.76
N LYS A 305 12.66 22.87 -37.46
CA LYS A 305 12.30 23.86 -36.43
C LYS A 305 11.11 24.69 -36.90
N ALA A 306 11.12 25.16 -38.15
CA ALA A 306 9.99 25.87 -38.74
C ALA A 306 8.73 24.98 -38.77
N LYS A 307 8.86 23.70 -39.12
CA LYS A 307 7.75 22.74 -39.13
C LYS A 307 7.14 22.53 -37.74
N LYS A 308 7.98 22.33 -36.71
CA LYS A 308 7.51 22.21 -35.30
C LYS A 308 6.83 23.48 -34.83
N MET A 309 7.39 24.65 -35.14
CA MET A 309 6.79 25.94 -34.81
C MET A 309 5.45 26.15 -35.51
N GLN A 310 5.31 25.75 -36.78
CA GLN A 310 4.04 25.81 -37.51
C GLN A 310 2.97 24.90 -36.87
N GLN A 311 3.35 23.67 -36.47
CA GLN A 311 2.45 22.76 -35.75
C GLN A 311 2.02 23.34 -34.40
N GLN A 312 2.95 23.96 -33.66
CA GLN A 312 2.65 24.64 -32.40
C GLN A 312 1.71 25.84 -32.61
N LEU A 313 1.93 26.61 -33.70
CA LEU A 313 1.08 27.75 -34.05
C LEU A 313 -0.35 27.32 -34.31
N GLU A 314 -0.53 26.23 -35.07
CA GLU A 314 -1.85 25.69 -35.36
C GLU A 314 -2.53 25.17 -34.09
N LYS A 315 -1.80 24.44 -33.23
CA LYS A 315 -2.31 24.00 -31.93
C LYS A 315 -2.77 25.17 -31.05
N LYS A 316 -2.00 26.26 -30.98
CA LYS A 316 -2.37 27.46 -30.19
C LYS A 316 -3.58 28.19 -30.77
N LYS A 317 -3.74 28.23 -32.09
CA LYS A 317 -4.96 28.77 -32.72
C LYS A 317 -6.18 27.92 -32.36
N GLN A 318 -6.06 26.60 -32.43
CA GLN A 318 -7.12 25.67 -32.03
C GLN A 318 -7.44 25.80 -30.53
N GLU A 319 -6.42 25.96 -29.69
CA GLU A 319 -6.58 26.26 -28.26
C GLU A 319 -7.36 27.55 -28.05
N LEU A 320 -7.03 28.64 -28.76
CA LEU A 320 -7.71 29.93 -28.65
C LEU A 320 -9.21 29.82 -28.97
N GLU A 321 -9.56 29.14 -30.05
CA GLU A 321 -10.96 28.95 -30.43
C GLU A 321 -11.69 28.07 -29.42
N LYS A 322 -11.03 27.02 -28.90
CA LYS A 322 -11.58 26.19 -27.83
C LYS A 322 -11.84 27.00 -26.56
N VAL A 323 -10.86 27.76 -26.06
CA VAL A 323 -11.03 28.50 -24.79
C VAL A 323 -12.07 29.60 -24.89
N LYS A 324 -12.25 30.24 -26.06
CA LYS A 324 -13.35 31.19 -26.29
C LYS A 324 -14.70 30.50 -26.17
N LYS A 325 -14.88 29.37 -26.86
CA LYS A 325 -16.11 28.57 -26.82
C LYS A 325 -16.41 28.03 -25.41
N ASP A 326 -15.37 27.55 -24.72
CA ASP A 326 -15.48 27.08 -23.35
C ASP A 326 -15.87 28.23 -22.42
N ALA A 327 -15.34 29.44 -22.60
CA ALA A 327 -15.69 30.61 -21.79
C ALA A 327 -17.15 31.08 -21.96
N GLU A 328 -17.76 30.85 -23.13
CA GLU A 328 -19.20 31.09 -23.33
C GLU A 328 -20.06 30.07 -22.58
N THR A 329 -19.55 28.84 -22.45
CA THR A 329 -20.25 27.71 -21.81
C THR A 329 -20.12 27.77 -20.29
N PHE A 330 -18.89 27.85 -19.79
CA PHE A 330 -18.55 27.76 -18.37
C PHE A 330 -18.59 29.14 -17.72
N THR A 331 -19.80 29.56 -17.37
CA THR A 331 -20.06 30.82 -16.66
C THR A 331 -20.79 30.56 -15.35
N ALA A 332 -20.65 31.47 -14.39
CA ALA A 332 -21.41 31.39 -13.13
C ALA A 332 -22.94 31.36 -13.36
N ALA A 333 -23.42 32.07 -14.39
CA ALA A 333 -24.82 32.08 -14.77
C ALA A 333 -25.30 30.73 -15.31
N ASN A 334 -24.47 30.01 -16.06
CA ASN A 334 -24.81 28.66 -16.53
C ASN A 334 -24.66 27.62 -15.42
N PHE A 335 -23.71 27.78 -14.50
CA PHE A 335 -23.61 26.95 -13.30
C PHE A 335 -24.89 27.03 -12.45
N ALA A 336 -25.42 28.23 -12.23
CA ALA A 336 -26.64 28.44 -11.45
C ALA A 336 -27.90 27.78 -12.07
N LYS A 337 -27.85 27.40 -13.36
CA LYS A 337 -28.92 26.66 -14.04
C LYS A 337 -28.81 25.13 -13.89
N LEU A 338 -27.68 24.62 -13.39
CA LEU A 338 -27.53 23.18 -13.17
C LEU A 338 -28.50 22.70 -12.09
N PRO A 339 -28.93 21.42 -12.12
CA PRO A 339 -29.70 20.85 -11.03
C PRO A 339 -29.02 21.02 -9.68
N GLN A 340 -29.79 21.22 -8.60
CA GLN A 340 -29.24 21.45 -7.25
C GLN A 340 -28.26 20.36 -6.81
N ARG A 341 -28.53 19.09 -7.14
CA ARG A 341 -27.61 17.97 -6.89
C ARG A 341 -26.24 18.21 -7.52
N ALA A 342 -26.20 18.60 -8.80
CA ALA A 342 -24.95 18.85 -9.50
C ALA A 342 -24.19 20.04 -8.91
N GLN A 343 -24.90 21.10 -8.51
CA GLN A 343 -24.29 22.23 -7.80
C GLN A 343 -23.70 21.80 -6.45
N ASN A 344 -24.39 20.96 -5.69
CA ASN A 344 -23.90 20.44 -4.41
C ASN A 344 -22.65 19.58 -4.59
N LEU A 345 -22.67 18.64 -5.53
CA LEU A 345 -21.53 17.79 -5.85
C LEU A 345 -20.32 18.65 -6.22
N HIS A 346 -20.49 19.61 -7.13
CA HIS A 346 -19.44 20.54 -7.54
C HIS A 346 -18.86 21.31 -6.35
N ASN A 347 -19.70 22.01 -5.60
CA ASN A 347 -19.26 22.90 -4.52
C ASN A 347 -18.54 22.12 -3.39
N LYS A 348 -18.98 20.90 -3.09
CA LYS A 348 -18.36 20.05 -2.06
C LYS A 348 -17.08 19.37 -2.55
N ALA A 349 -17.00 18.99 -3.82
CA ALA A 349 -15.81 18.36 -4.40
C ALA A 349 -14.68 19.35 -4.69
N PHE A 350 -15.00 20.63 -4.90
CA PHE A 350 -14.04 21.68 -5.20
C PHE A 350 -14.05 22.76 -4.12
N THR A 351 -14.01 22.34 -2.85
CA THR A 351 -13.85 23.25 -1.71
C THR A 351 -12.40 23.72 -1.66
N THR A 352 -12.17 24.98 -2.02
CA THR A 352 -10.85 25.61 -2.09
C THR A 352 -10.62 26.66 -1.02
N ASN A 353 -9.39 27.14 -0.90
CA ASN A 353 -9.00 28.20 0.04
C ASN A 353 -9.26 29.62 -0.51
N ILE A 354 -10.23 29.80 -1.40
CA ILE A 354 -10.50 31.08 -2.07
C ILE A 354 -10.83 32.24 -1.12
N ALA A 355 -11.23 31.93 0.12
CA ALA A 355 -11.47 32.91 1.18
C ALA A 355 -10.20 33.43 1.87
N ASP A 356 -9.03 32.80 1.62
CA ASP A 356 -7.75 33.27 2.12
C ASP A 356 -7.33 34.56 1.40
N ALA A 357 -6.84 35.56 2.15
CA ALA A 357 -6.49 36.86 1.58
C ALA A 357 -5.27 36.80 0.64
N ASP A 358 -4.40 35.80 0.83
CA ASP A 358 -3.20 35.56 0.03
C ASP A 358 -3.37 34.34 -0.89
N TYR A 359 -4.62 34.00 -1.22
CA TYR A 359 -4.94 32.91 -2.14
C TYR A 359 -4.24 33.08 -3.49
N HIS A 360 -3.63 32.01 -4.00
CA HIS A 360 -2.78 31.99 -5.20
C HIS A 360 -1.45 32.75 -5.13
N GLU A 361 -1.08 33.31 -3.99
CA GLU A 361 0.19 34.04 -3.84
C GLU A 361 1.30 33.21 -3.21
N LEU A 362 2.50 33.42 -3.75
CA LEU A 362 3.75 32.90 -3.20
C LEU A 362 4.54 34.06 -2.60
N GLU A 363 5.40 33.74 -1.65
CA GLU A 363 6.41 34.67 -1.18
C GLU A 363 7.82 34.06 -1.26
N THR A 364 8.79 34.92 -1.58
CA THR A 364 10.20 34.52 -1.59
C THR A 364 10.73 34.43 -0.17
N LEU A 365 11.09 33.21 0.22
CA LEU A 365 11.79 32.94 1.45
C LEU A 365 13.30 32.99 1.24
N ARG A 366 14.02 33.79 2.04
CA ARG A 366 15.49 33.81 2.09
C ARG A 366 15.97 33.04 3.31
N TYR A 367 16.97 32.19 3.14
CA TYR A 367 17.64 31.47 4.22
C TYR A 367 19.14 31.39 3.99
N LYS A 368 19.91 31.13 5.05
CA LYS A 368 21.35 30.89 4.94
C LYS A 368 21.64 29.39 5.00
N ASP A 369 22.41 28.93 4.04
CA ASP A 369 23.03 27.61 4.00
C ASP A 369 24.53 27.80 4.24
N GLY A 370 24.94 27.67 5.52
CA GLY A 370 26.25 28.14 5.97
C GLY A 370 26.39 29.65 5.75
N ASP A 371 27.36 30.04 4.93
CA ASP A 371 27.59 31.43 4.55
C ASP A 371 26.87 31.84 3.25
N VAL A 372 26.20 30.90 2.56
CA VAL A 372 25.53 31.15 1.28
C VAL A 372 24.07 31.54 1.51
N GLU A 373 23.66 32.71 1.00
CA GLU A 373 22.24 33.09 0.96
C GLU A 373 21.53 32.33 -0.16
N ARG A 374 20.42 31.67 0.17
CA ARG A 374 19.56 30.94 -0.76
C ARG A 374 18.13 31.46 -0.69
N THR A 375 17.38 31.20 -1.76
CA THR A 375 15.94 31.51 -1.82
C THR A 375 15.10 30.29 -2.18
N VAL A 376 13.85 30.29 -1.73
CA VAL A 376 12.82 29.31 -2.11
C VAL A 376 11.47 30.00 -2.11
N GLN A 377 10.57 29.68 -3.06
CA GLN A 377 9.20 30.14 -3.00
C GLN A 377 8.40 29.27 -2.05
N VAL A 378 7.50 29.88 -1.28
CA VAL A 378 6.56 29.18 -0.40
C VAL A 378 5.17 29.79 -0.53
N PRO A 379 4.09 29.05 -0.22
CA PRO A 379 2.76 29.63 -0.12
C PRO A 379 2.75 30.80 0.86
N LYS A 380 2.21 31.95 0.42
CA LYS A 380 2.01 33.11 1.29
C LYS A 380 0.77 32.92 2.18
N GLY A 381 -0.30 32.35 1.61
CA GLY A 381 -1.55 32.04 2.29
C GLY A 381 -1.57 30.70 3.03
N ASP A 382 -2.64 30.45 3.79
CA ASP A 382 -2.85 29.16 4.46
C ASP A 382 -3.39 28.10 3.47
N ILE A 383 -2.54 27.15 3.06
CA ILE A 383 -2.96 26.08 2.14
C ILE A 383 -3.95 25.06 2.76
N LEU A 384 -4.32 25.23 4.02
CA LEU A 384 -5.39 24.50 4.71
C LEU A 384 -6.49 25.44 5.23
N HIS A 385 -6.59 26.67 4.70
CA HIS A 385 -7.49 27.72 5.20
C HIS A 385 -8.92 27.23 5.44
N GLN A 386 -9.57 26.68 4.40
CA GLN A 386 -10.98 26.31 4.48
C GLN A 386 -11.22 25.13 5.42
N PHE A 387 -10.33 24.13 5.41
CA PHE A 387 -10.38 23.01 6.35
C PHE A 387 -10.24 23.50 7.80
N ARG A 388 -9.26 24.38 8.06
CA ARG A 388 -9.05 24.99 9.38
C ARG A 388 -10.25 25.81 9.82
N SER A 389 -10.83 26.60 8.92
CA SER A 389 -12.03 27.39 9.20
C SER A 389 -13.21 26.50 9.59
N ASP A 390 -13.45 25.42 8.84
CA ASP A 390 -14.55 24.50 9.11
C ASP A 390 -14.37 23.80 10.47
N VAL A 391 -13.16 23.34 10.81
CA VAL A 391 -12.86 22.78 12.14
C VAL A 391 -13.05 23.82 13.24
N ASN A 392 -12.55 25.04 13.03
CA ASN A 392 -12.66 26.12 14.00
C ASN A 392 -14.09 26.65 14.19
N ASN A 393 -14.98 26.41 13.24
CA ASN A 393 -16.37 26.86 13.32
C ASN A 393 -17.36 25.72 13.58
N GLY A 394 -16.88 24.50 13.83
CA GLY A 394 -17.75 23.34 14.10
C GLY A 394 -18.52 22.86 12.87
N GLN A 395 -17.94 23.07 11.68
CA GLN A 395 -18.51 22.75 10.37
C GLN A 395 -17.77 21.60 9.66
N LEU A 396 -16.89 20.87 10.38
CA LEU A 396 -16.21 19.70 9.83
C LEU A 396 -17.27 18.64 9.40
N PRO A 397 -17.27 18.19 8.14
CA PRO A 397 -18.22 17.18 7.66
C PRO A 397 -18.04 15.80 8.32
N THR A 398 -19.01 14.91 8.11
CA THR A 398 -18.90 13.50 8.53
C THR A 398 -17.77 12.80 7.79
N VAL A 399 -17.60 13.08 6.49
CA VAL A 399 -16.50 12.53 5.68
C VAL A 399 -15.75 13.67 5.00
N SER A 400 -14.45 13.76 5.23
CA SER A 400 -13.58 14.78 4.65
C SER A 400 -12.40 14.14 3.95
N TRP A 401 -12.13 14.55 2.71
CA TRP A 401 -10.90 14.21 2.02
C TRP A 401 -10.00 15.43 1.94
N LEU A 402 -8.69 15.22 2.09
CA LEU A 402 -7.66 16.22 1.93
C LEU A 402 -6.80 15.86 0.72
N VAL A 403 -6.64 16.81 -0.20
CA VAL A 403 -5.76 16.68 -1.36
C VAL A 403 -4.68 17.74 -1.27
N ALA A 404 -3.44 17.30 -1.09
CA ALA A 404 -2.30 18.19 -0.90
C ALA A 404 -1.84 18.78 -2.25
N PRO A 405 -1.22 19.97 -2.24
CA PRO A 405 -0.45 20.40 -3.40
C PRO A 405 0.78 19.50 -3.64
N GLY A 406 1.31 19.51 -4.87
CA GLY A 406 2.41 18.62 -5.29
C GLY A 406 3.61 18.62 -4.34
N GLU A 407 4.08 19.78 -3.90
CA GLU A 407 5.23 19.92 -2.98
C GLU A 407 4.95 19.46 -1.53
N PHE A 408 3.70 19.14 -1.22
CA PHE A 408 3.17 18.70 0.07
C PHE A 408 2.58 17.28 0.03
N SER A 409 2.73 16.60 -1.11
CA SER A 409 2.14 15.27 -1.36
C SER A 409 3.08 14.11 -1.03
N ASP A 410 4.32 14.38 -0.61
CA ASP A 410 5.41 13.38 -0.50
C ASP A 410 5.87 12.77 -1.83
N HIS A 411 5.31 13.17 -2.98
CA HIS A 411 5.77 12.70 -4.29
C HIS A 411 7.30 12.83 -4.40
N PRO A 412 8.06 11.80 -4.86
CA PRO A 412 9.52 11.79 -4.83
C PRO A 412 10.21 12.84 -5.73
N GLY A 413 9.50 13.38 -6.72
CA GLY A 413 9.94 14.58 -7.45
C GLY A 413 9.78 15.89 -6.66
N SER A 414 8.97 15.87 -5.60
CA SER A 414 8.56 17.03 -4.79
C SER A 414 8.39 16.70 -3.28
N PRO A 415 9.29 15.97 -2.59
CA PRO A 415 9.02 15.39 -1.26
C PRO A 415 9.30 16.35 -0.09
N TRP A 416 9.01 17.64 -0.25
CA TRP A 416 9.58 18.68 0.61
C TRP A 416 8.83 18.87 1.91
N TYR A 417 7.50 18.80 1.84
CA TYR A 417 6.63 19.29 2.90
C TYR A 417 5.50 18.34 3.30
N GLY A 418 5.48 17.08 2.84
CA GLY A 418 4.39 16.15 3.20
C GLY A 418 4.31 15.87 4.70
N ALA A 419 5.46 15.61 5.36
CA ALA A 419 5.49 15.47 6.83
C ALA A 419 4.97 16.73 7.57
N TRP A 420 5.24 17.92 7.02
CA TRP A 420 4.68 19.17 7.54
C TRP A 420 3.16 19.23 7.34
N TYR A 421 2.67 18.87 6.15
CA TYR A 421 1.26 18.88 5.82
C TYR A 421 0.46 17.96 6.75
N VAL A 422 0.92 16.73 6.93
CA VAL A 422 0.31 15.76 7.85
C VAL A 422 0.33 16.27 9.29
N SER A 423 1.45 16.85 9.74
CA SER A 423 1.53 17.43 11.08
C SER A 423 0.57 18.61 11.27
N GLU A 424 0.39 19.45 10.25
CA GLU A 424 -0.49 20.62 10.33
C GLU A 424 -1.97 20.20 10.30
N VAL A 425 -2.32 19.15 9.56
CA VAL A 425 -3.66 18.54 9.60
C VAL A 425 -3.98 18.01 11.00
N LEU A 426 -3.05 17.27 11.61
CA LEU A 426 -3.19 16.81 13.00
C LEU A 426 -3.30 17.99 13.99
N ASP A 427 -2.54 19.08 13.77
CA ASP A 427 -2.63 20.28 14.59
C ASP A 427 -4.02 20.92 14.53
N ILE A 428 -4.59 21.05 13.32
CA ILE A 428 -5.93 21.59 13.13
C ILE A 428 -6.97 20.74 13.86
N LEU A 429 -6.93 19.41 13.67
CA LEU A 429 -7.89 18.49 14.27
C LEU A 429 -7.80 18.43 15.80
N THR A 430 -6.59 18.61 16.35
CA THR A 430 -6.34 18.52 17.81
C THR A 430 -6.46 19.86 18.53
N GLN A 431 -6.59 20.97 17.80
CA GLN A 431 -6.76 22.31 18.40
C GLN A 431 -8.01 22.39 19.28
N LYS A 432 -9.07 21.66 18.91
CA LYS A 432 -10.30 21.54 19.70
C LYS A 432 -10.48 20.10 20.16
N GLU A 433 -10.41 19.88 21.47
CA GLU A 433 -10.61 18.56 22.06
C GLU A 433 -11.94 17.92 21.62
N ALA A 434 -13.01 18.70 21.58
CA ALA A 434 -14.35 18.22 21.20
C ALA A 434 -14.41 17.66 19.76
N VAL A 435 -13.49 18.09 18.88
CA VAL A 435 -13.35 17.56 17.53
C VAL A 435 -12.54 16.27 17.58
N TRP A 436 -11.29 16.32 18.06
CA TRP A 436 -10.39 15.16 18.03
C TRP A 436 -10.94 13.93 18.77
N LYS A 437 -11.64 14.11 19.92
CA LYS A 437 -12.28 13.01 20.67
C LYS A 437 -13.28 12.19 19.84
N LYS A 438 -13.69 12.72 18.67
CA LYS A 438 -14.67 12.15 17.77
C LYS A 438 -14.16 12.01 16.32
N THR A 439 -12.84 12.02 16.12
CA THR A 439 -12.25 11.97 14.76
C THR A 439 -11.44 10.70 14.53
N ILE A 440 -11.56 10.19 13.31
CA ILE A 440 -10.70 9.16 12.74
C ILE A 440 -9.91 9.81 11.59
N PHE A 441 -8.59 9.90 11.72
CA PHE A 441 -7.71 10.39 10.66
C PHE A 441 -6.98 9.21 10.00
N ILE A 442 -7.16 9.05 8.70
CA ILE A 442 -6.58 7.97 7.88
C ILE A 442 -5.50 8.59 6.98
N LEU A 443 -4.24 8.22 7.21
CA LEU A 443 -3.11 8.53 6.33
C LEU A 443 -2.79 7.29 5.49
N CYS A 444 -2.90 7.41 4.16
CA CYS A 444 -2.56 6.35 3.20
C CYS A 444 -1.73 6.90 2.04
N TYR A 445 -1.23 6.02 1.18
CA TYR A 445 -0.51 6.36 -0.05
C TYR A 445 -1.16 5.67 -1.23
N ASP A 446 -1.07 6.27 -2.41
CA ASP A 446 -1.71 5.79 -3.64
C ASP A 446 -0.97 4.59 -4.28
N GLU A 447 0.34 4.65 -4.44
CA GLU A 447 1.17 3.60 -5.04
C GLU A 447 2.64 3.67 -4.56
N ASN A 448 3.55 2.87 -5.13
CA ASN A 448 4.88 2.61 -4.57
C ASN A 448 6.04 3.41 -5.18
N ASP A 449 5.78 4.26 -6.18
CA ASP A 449 6.73 5.01 -7.01
C ASP A 449 7.75 4.12 -7.74
N GLY A 450 7.56 2.79 -7.74
CA GLY A 450 8.58 1.86 -8.21
C GLY A 450 9.66 1.53 -7.18
N TYR A 451 9.55 2.00 -5.93
CA TYR A 451 10.36 1.49 -4.83
C TYR A 451 9.93 0.07 -4.44
N PHE A 452 10.92 -0.74 -4.12
CA PHE A 452 10.80 -2.16 -3.83
C PHE A 452 9.97 -2.41 -2.57
N ASP A 453 9.17 -3.48 -2.61
CA ASP A 453 8.57 -4.09 -1.43
C ASP A 453 8.71 -5.61 -1.52
N HIS A 454 9.16 -6.23 -0.43
CA HIS A 454 9.53 -7.64 -0.40
C HIS A 454 8.34 -8.59 -0.40
N VAL A 455 7.12 -8.14 -0.09
CA VAL A 455 5.93 -8.98 -0.04
C VAL A 455 5.25 -8.97 -1.41
N PRO A 456 5.24 -10.11 -2.14
CA PRO A 456 4.52 -10.20 -3.39
C PRO A 456 3.02 -9.98 -3.14
N PRO A 457 2.33 -9.22 -4.01
CA PRO A 457 0.93 -8.97 -3.83
C PRO A 457 0.07 -10.23 -4.05
N PHE A 458 -1.08 -10.26 -3.37
CA PHE A 458 -2.12 -11.24 -3.64
C PHE A 458 -2.92 -10.78 -4.86
N VAL A 459 -3.11 -11.65 -5.85
CA VAL A 459 -3.84 -11.32 -7.07
C VAL A 459 -4.98 -12.29 -7.36
N ALA A 460 -5.98 -11.83 -8.11
CA ALA A 460 -7.10 -12.68 -8.53
C ALA A 460 -6.65 -13.69 -9.62
N PRO A 461 -6.87 -15.01 -9.43
CA PRO A 461 -6.65 -15.98 -10.50
C PRO A 461 -7.80 -15.89 -11.50
N PHE A 462 -7.48 -15.85 -12.80
CA PHE A 462 -8.48 -15.74 -13.87
C PHE A 462 -8.29 -16.81 -14.94
N LYS A 463 -7.06 -17.04 -15.38
CA LYS A 463 -6.77 -18.03 -16.42
C LYS A 463 -6.70 -19.45 -15.85
N PRO A 464 -7.05 -20.48 -16.64
CA PRO A 464 -6.82 -21.87 -16.26
C PRO A 464 -5.37 -22.09 -15.80
N GLY A 465 -5.19 -22.83 -14.69
CA GLY A 465 -3.87 -23.12 -14.16
C GLY A 465 -3.14 -21.95 -13.47
N THR A 466 -3.86 -20.87 -13.10
CA THR A 466 -3.34 -19.77 -12.27
C THR A 466 -3.82 -19.81 -10.81
N GLY A 467 -4.64 -20.80 -10.45
CA GLY A 467 -5.19 -21.04 -9.11
C GLY A 467 -6.71 -21.01 -9.09
N LEU A 468 -7.32 -20.92 -7.92
CA LEU A 468 -8.78 -21.10 -7.72
C LEU A 468 -9.36 -20.09 -6.73
N VAL A 469 -10.66 -19.80 -6.87
CA VAL A 469 -11.44 -19.03 -5.90
C VAL A 469 -12.66 -19.79 -5.40
N SER A 470 -13.15 -19.43 -4.22
CA SER A 470 -14.45 -19.89 -3.70
C SER A 470 -15.57 -19.66 -4.70
N LYS A 471 -16.54 -20.57 -4.71
CA LYS A 471 -17.67 -20.54 -5.65
C LYS A 471 -18.44 -19.22 -5.54
N GLY A 472 -18.72 -18.58 -6.67
CA GLY A 472 -19.50 -17.34 -6.75
C GLY A 472 -18.67 -16.06 -6.80
N ILE A 473 -17.34 -16.16 -6.72
CA ILE A 473 -16.43 -15.03 -6.97
C ILE A 473 -16.15 -14.94 -8.46
N ASP A 474 -16.55 -13.83 -9.10
CA ASP A 474 -16.12 -13.49 -10.46
C ASP A 474 -14.80 -12.70 -10.40
N THR A 475 -13.74 -13.30 -10.92
CA THR A 475 -12.40 -12.69 -11.01
C THR A 475 -12.13 -12.02 -12.35
N ALA A 476 -13.04 -12.13 -13.33
CA ALA A 476 -12.83 -11.56 -14.66
C ALA A 476 -12.77 -10.02 -14.64
N VAL A 477 -13.49 -9.40 -13.71
CA VAL A 477 -13.43 -7.95 -13.47
C VAL A 477 -12.09 -7.47 -12.89
N GLU A 478 -11.32 -8.38 -12.28
CA GLU A 478 -9.99 -8.12 -11.69
C GLU A 478 -8.84 -8.45 -12.67
N TYR A 479 -9.11 -8.65 -13.97
CA TYR A 479 -8.12 -9.02 -14.98
C TYR A 479 -8.14 -8.09 -16.18
N VAL A 480 -6.97 -7.80 -16.76
CA VAL A 480 -6.82 -7.06 -18.03
C VAL A 480 -6.34 -8.01 -19.13
N THR A 481 -7.11 -8.10 -20.20
CA THR A 481 -6.79 -8.92 -21.38
C THR A 481 -5.84 -8.18 -22.32
N LYS A 482 -5.11 -8.93 -23.15
CA LYS A 482 -4.21 -8.35 -24.15
C LYS A 482 -4.98 -7.51 -25.18
N GLU A 483 -6.16 -7.99 -25.57
CA GLU A 483 -7.04 -7.35 -26.55
C GLU A 483 -7.54 -5.98 -26.04
N GLN A 484 -7.87 -5.88 -24.75
CA GLN A 484 -8.25 -4.61 -24.12
C GLN A 484 -7.12 -3.57 -24.17
N GLU A 485 -5.89 -3.99 -23.91
CA GLU A 485 -4.72 -3.09 -23.98
C GLU A 485 -4.40 -2.70 -25.41
N GLN A 486 -4.47 -3.62 -26.37
CA GLN A 486 -4.22 -3.33 -27.78
C GLN A 486 -5.27 -2.40 -28.40
N ALA A 487 -6.48 -2.35 -27.84
CA ALA A 487 -7.52 -1.43 -28.28
C ALA A 487 -7.25 0.04 -27.87
N LYS A 488 -6.27 0.32 -27.01
CA LYS A 488 -5.93 1.67 -26.57
C LYS A 488 -4.93 2.32 -27.54
N GLU A 489 -5.38 3.32 -28.29
CA GLU A 489 -4.57 3.99 -29.33
C GLU A 489 -3.28 4.64 -28.80
N HIS A 490 -3.26 5.09 -27.55
CA HIS A 490 -2.10 5.73 -26.93
C HIS A 490 -1.07 4.73 -26.37
N VAL A 491 -1.41 3.44 -26.29
CA VAL A 491 -0.53 2.41 -25.75
C VAL A 491 0.29 1.79 -26.89
N GLY A 492 1.60 2.06 -26.89
CA GLY A 492 2.50 1.44 -27.87
C GLY A 492 2.60 -0.08 -27.70
N ASN A 493 2.85 -0.80 -28.81
CA ASN A 493 2.96 -2.27 -28.82
C ASN A 493 3.92 -2.86 -27.76
N GLY A 494 4.99 -2.14 -27.39
CA GLY A 494 5.96 -2.56 -26.36
C GLY A 494 5.44 -2.44 -24.92
N SER A 495 4.35 -1.70 -24.69
CA SER A 495 3.78 -1.42 -23.37
C SER A 495 2.55 -2.27 -23.04
N VAL A 496 1.97 -2.96 -24.03
CA VAL A 496 0.81 -3.86 -23.86
C VAL A 496 1.16 -4.97 -22.87
N ARG A 497 0.34 -5.14 -21.82
CA ARG A 497 0.47 -6.23 -20.84
C ARG A 497 -0.86 -6.89 -20.54
N GLU A 498 -0.82 -8.19 -20.34
CA GLU A 498 -1.96 -8.97 -19.90
C GLU A 498 -1.68 -9.48 -18.48
N SER A 499 -2.51 -9.13 -17.51
CA SER A 499 -2.23 -9.40 -16.10
C SER A 499 -3.48 -9.18 -15.22
N PRO A 500 -3.56 -9.82 -14.04
CA PRO A 500 -4.45 -9.34 -12.99
C PRO A 500 -4.19 -7.87 -12.68
N ILE A 501 -5.24 -7.12 -12.36
CA ILE A 501 -5.20 -5.69 -12.04
C ILE A 501 -4.43 -5.45 -10.74
N GLY A 502 -4.70 -6.28 -9.73
CA GLY A 502 -4.12 -6.12 -8.41
C GLY A 502 -4.38 -7.34 -7.52
N LEU A 503 -4.08 -7.27 -6.23
CA LEU A 503 -3.54 -6.09 -5.53
C LEU A 503 -2.17 -5.65 -6.09
N GLY A 504 -1.84 -4.38 -5.92
CA GLY A 504 -0.52 -3.83 -6.19
C GLY A 504 0.41 -3.99 -5.00
N TYR A 505 1.55 -3.31 -4.99
CA TYR A 505 2.56 -3.43 -3.93
C TYR A 505 2.11 -2.84 -2.59
N ARG A 506 2.75 -3.24 -1.48
CA ARG A 506 2.43 -2.64 -0.19
C ARG A 506 2.77 -1.16 -0.16
N VAL A 507 1.86 -0.36 0.40
CA VAL A 507 2.00 1.09 0.58
C VAL A 507 1.61 1.46 2.02
N PRO A 508 2.18 2.53 2.60
CA PRO A 508 1.90 2.88 3.97
C PRO A 508 0.43 3.18 4.28
N LEU A 509 0.00 2.73 5.46
CA LEU A 509 -1.29 3.08 6.06
C LEU A 509 -1.11 3.24 7.58
N VAL A 510 -1.43 4.42 8.09
CA VAL A 510 -1.46 4.72 9.53
C VAL A 510 -2.79 5.39 9.87
N ILE A 511 -3.51 4.84 10.84
CA ILE A 511 -4.80 5.36 11.28
C ILE A 511 -4.63 5.98 12.66
N ALA A 512 -4.75 7.30 12.73
CA ALA A 512 -4.64 8.08 13.95
C ALA A 512 -6.02 8.48 14.48
N SER A 513 -6.35 8.02 15.67
CA SER A 513 -7.64 8.24 16.30
C SER A 513 -7.52 7.96 17.80
N PRO A 514 -8.40 8.52 18.65
CA PRO A 514 -8.51 8.11 20.04
C PRO A 514 -8.59 6.59 20.26
N TRP A 515 -9.20 5.84 19.31
CA TRP A 515 -9.41 4.39 19.38
C TRP A 515 -8.33 3.54 18.71
N SER A 516 -7.25 4.15 18.19
CA SER A 516 -6.16 3.44 17.50
C SER A 516 -4.77 3.73 18.08
N ARG A 517 -4.69 4.36 19.27
CA ARG A 517 -3.44 4.82 19.93
C ARG A 517 -2.47 3.68 20.30
N GLY A 518 -1.34 3.95 20.94
CA GLY A 518 -0.50 2.91 21.55
C GLY A 518 0.39 2.12 20.60
N GLY A 519 0.58 2.59 19.37
CA GLY A 519 1.62 2.06 18.49
C GLY A 519 1.39 0.62 18.07
N TYR A 520 0.19 0.26 17.61
CA TYR A 520 -0.16 -1.12 17.25
C TYR A 520 0.26 -1.43 15.81
N VAL A 521 0.50 -2.71 15.52
CA VAL A 521 0.59 -3.21 14.14
C VAL A 521 -0.65 -4.02 13.78
N ASN A 522 -1.20 -3.77 12.60
CA ASN A 522 -2.27 -4.56 12.01
C ASN A 522 -1.77 -5.27 10.74
N SER A 523 -1.92 -6.59 10.69
CA SER A 523 -1.47 -7.45 9.58
C SER A 523 -2.62 -8.14 8.84
N GLN A 524 -3.82 -7.57 8.91
CA GLN A 524 -4.91 -7.93 7.99
C GLN A 524 -4.63 -7.34 6.61
N VAL A 525 -4.98 -8.09 5.57
CA VAL A 525 -4.85 -7.60 4.19
C VAL A 525 -5.84 -6.46 3.96
N PHE A 526 -5.33 -5.32 3.52
CA PHE A 526 -6.10 -4.13 3.16
C PHE A 526 -5.68 -3.61 1.78
N ASP A 527 -6.56 -2.83 1.17
CA ASP A 527 -6.26 -1.97 0.03
C ASP A 527 -7.08 -0.66 0.12
N HIS A 528 -7.08 0.19 -0.92
CA HIS A 528 -7.88 1.43 -0.86
C HIS A 528 -9.39 1.18 -0.70
N THR A 529 -9.90 0.04 -1.17
CA THR A 529 -11.32 -0.30 -1.00
C THR A 529 -11.66 -0.61 0.46
N SER A 530 -10.69 -0.97 1.29
CA SER A 530 -10.86 -1.12 2.74
C SER A 530 -11.38 0.16 3.41
N ILE A 531 -10.98 1.34 2.91
CA ILE A 531 -11.47 2.63 3.43
C ILE A 531 -12.95 2.84 3.09
N LEU A 532 -13.37 2.45 1.88
CA LEU A 532 -14.78 2.49 1.49
C LEU A 532 -15.61 1.51 2.32
N GLN A 533 -15.15 0.27 2.47
CA GLN A 533 -15.82 -0.76 3.30
C GLN A 533 -15.94 -0.31 4.77
N PHE A 534 -14.91 0.35 5.31
CA PHE A 534 -14.98 0.97 6.63
C PHE A 534 -16.09 2.02 6.72
N MET A 535 -16.19 2.90 5.72
CA MET A 535 -17.25 3.92 5.67
C MET A 535 -18.64 3.31 5.51
N GLU A 536 -18.80 2.17 4.83
CA GLU A 536 -20.09 1.45 4.77
C GLU A 536 -20.56 1.07 6.19
N ASP A 537 -19.69 0.40 6.96
CA ASP A 537 -19.99 -0.03 8.33
C ASP A 537 -20.24 1.17 9.25
N PHE A 538 -19.34 2.15 9.24
CA PHE A 538 -19.45 3.35 10.06
C PHE A 538 -20.74 4.13 9.78
N LEU A 539 -21.05 4.41 8.50
CA LEU A 539 -22.23 5.21 8.13
C LEU A 539 -23.52 4.44 8.33
N GLN A 540 -23.51 3.12 8.12
CA GLN A 540 -24.66 2.28 8.44
C GLN A 540 -24.95 2.31 9.94
N HIS A 541 -23.92 2.20 10.79
CA HIS A 541 -24.09 2.35 12.23
C HIS A 541 -24.65 3.75 12.59
N LYS A 542 -24.05 4.80 12.02
CA LYS A 542 -24.38 6.19 12.35
C LYS A 542 -25.77 6.61 11.90
N THR A 543 -26.26 6.08 10.78
CA THR A 543 -27.50 6.56 10.14
C THR A 543 -28.62 5.53 10.06
N GLY A 544 -28.33 4.25 10.30
CA GLY A 544 -29.25 3.14 10.06
C GLY A 544 -29.49 2.82 8.58
N LYS A 545 -28.91 3.59 7.64
CA LYS A 545 -29.06 3.38 6.19
C LYS A 545 -27.92 2.50 5.66
N ALA A 546 -28.25 1.53 4.81
CA ALA A 546 -27.23 0.73 4.13
C ALA A 546 -26.63 1.52 2.95
N ILE A 547 -25.53 2.24 3.21
CA ILE A 547 -24.77 2.96 2.19
C ILE A 547 -23.64 2.05 1.74
N LYS A 548 -23.79 1.45 0.55
CA LYS A 548 -22.87 0.44 0.02
C LYS A 548 -22.19 0.92 -1.26
N GLU A 549 -20.87 0.75 -1.36
CA GLU A 549 -20.13 0.86 -2.60
C GLU A 549 -20.32 -0.42 -3.43
N THR A 550 -21.21 -0.34 -4.42
CA THR A 550 -21.57 -1.46 -5.29
C THR A 550 -20.49 -1.80 -6.31
N ASN A 551 -19.49 -0.95 -6.51
CA ASN A 551 -18.41 -1.18 -7.48
C ASN A 551 -17.30 -2.10 -6.96
N ILE A 552 -17.19 -2.35 -5.65
CA ILE A 552 -16.15 -3.23 -5.10
C ILE A 552 -16.48 -4.68 -5.48
N SER A 553 -15.53 -5.33 -6.16
CA SER A 553 -15.68 -6.72 -6.61
C SER A 553 -15.86 -7.71 -5.46
N ALA A 554 -16.51 -8.84 -5.75
CA ALA A 554 -16.66 -9.93 -4.78
C ALA A 554 -15.30 -10.48 -4.32
N TRP A 555 -14.29 -10.46 -5.19
CA TRP A 555 -12.94 -10.89 -4.85
C TRP A 555 -12.31 -9.97 -3.80
N ARG A 556 -12.34 -8.65 -4.00
CA ARG A 556 -11.81 -7.68 -3.01
C ARG A 556 -12.52 -7.75 -1.68
N ARG A 557 -13.85 -7.83 -1.67
CA ARG A 557 -14.63 -8.02 -0.42
C ARG A 557 -14.30 -9.32 0.32
N THR A 558 -13.77 -10.32 -0.39
CA THR A 558 -13.37 -11.59 0.23
C THR A 558 -12.00 -11.49 0.89
N VAL A 559 -11.04 -10.78 0.28
CA VAL A 559 -9.63 -10.80 0.69
C VAL A 559 -9.20 -9.56 1.48
N CYS A 560 -9.79 -8.39 1.20
CA CYS A 560 -9.48 -7.11 1.84
C CYS A 560 -10.44 -6.84 3.00
N GLY A 561 -9.90 -6.59 4.19
CA GLY A 561 -10.69 -6.22 5.37
C GLY A 561 -11.26 -4.80 5.32
N ASP A 562 -12.14 -4.48 6.27
CA ASP A 562 -12.91 -3.23 6.37
C ASP A 562 -12.31 -2.21 7.37
N LEU A 563 -11.02 -2.35 7.70
CA LEU A 563 -10.28 -1.56 8.71
C LEU A 563 -10.81 -1.62 10.15
N THR A 564 -11.91 -2.31 10.46
CA THR A 564 -12.48 -2.32 11.81
C THR A 564 -11.54 -2.96 12.85
N SER A 565 -10.69 -3.89 12.44
CA SER A 565 -9.68 -4.56 13.29
C SER A 565 -8.55 -3.65 13.78
N VAL A 566 -8.47 -2.42 13.26
CA VAL A 566 -7.50 -1.39 13.68
C VAL A 566 -7.88 -0.80 15.04
N PHE A 567 -9.17 -0.76 15.35
CA PHE A 567 -9.69 -0.03 16.49
C PHE A 567 -9.94 -0.92 17.70
N ARG A 568 -9.94 -0.30 18.88
CA ARG A 568 -10.37 -0.92 20.13
C ARG A 568 -11.12 0.08 21.02
N PRO A 569 -12.00 -0.41 21.93
CA PRO A 569 -12.67 0.47 22.87
C PRO A 569 -11.66 1.18 23.77
N PHE A 570 -11.90 2.45 24.08
CA PHE A 570 -11.12 3.17 25.07
C PHE A 570 -11.66 2.88 26.46
N ASN A 571 -10.84 2.36 27.38
CA ASN A 571 -11.24 1.99 28.73
C ASN A 571 -10.47 2.75 29.82
N GLY A 572 -9.87 3.90 29.48
CA GLY A 572 -9.07 4.71 30.40
C GLY A 572 -7.61 4.28 30.51
N GLU A 573 -7.13 3.44 29.60
CA GLU A 573 -5.74 2.99 29.57
C GLU A 573 -4.77 4.15 29.29
N LYS A 574 -3.68 4.22 30.05
CA LYS A 574 -2.61 5.21 29.81
C LYS A 574 -1.64 4.67 28.76
N VAL A 575 -1.55 5.37 27.64
CA VAL A 575 -0.61 5.02 26.57
C VAL A 575 0.82 5.34 27.00
N LYS A 576 1.67 4.31 27.15
CA LYS A 576 3.12 4.49 27.27
C LYS A 576 3.71 4.53 25.88
N VAL A 577 4.14 5.70 25.41
CA VAL A 577 4.94 5.80 24.18
C VAL A 577 6.41 5.70 24.56
N PRO A 578 7.22 4.85 23.92
CA PRO A 578 8.65 4.83 24.16
C PRO A 578 9.27 6.16 23.73
N PHE A 579 9.79 6.94 24.69
CA PHE A 579 10.62 8.10 24.43
C PHE A 579 12.07 7.62 24.23
N GLN A 580 12.72 8.00 23.13
CA GLN A 580 14.17 7.82 22.98
C GLN A 580 14.91 9.04 23.54
N GLU A 581 16.01 8.79 24.24
CA GLU A 581 16.83 9.78 24.94
C GLU A 581 17.40 10.86 23.98
N ARG A 582 17.24 12.12 24.40
CA ARG A 582 17.49 13.36 23.64
C ARG A 582 18.97 13.71 23.45
N ASN A 583 19.87 13.21 24.30
CA ASN A 583 21.18 13.84 24.52
C ASN A 583 22.34 13.25 23.70
N GLU A 584 22.29 11.99 23.24
CA GLU A 584 23.37 11.38 22.45
C GLU A 584 23.39 11.82 20.97
N PHE A 585 22.34 12.50 20.50
CA PHE A 585 22.12 12.81 19.08
C PHE A 585 22.57 14.23 18.67
N ILE A 586 22.62 15.18 19.60
CA ILE A 586 22.97 16.57 19.29
C ILE A 586 24.41 16.70 18.79
N GLU A 587 25.32 15.82 19.21
CA GLU A 587 26.74 15.83 18.79
C GLU A 587 26.98 15.24 17.38
N SER A 588 26.15 14.32 16.89
CA SER A 588 26.37 13.68 15.57
C SER A 588 25.92 14.53 14.38
N VAL A 589 25.15 15.59 14.62
CA VAL A 589 24.43 16.37 13.59
C VAL A 589 25.30 17.47 12.95
N TYR A 590 26.36 17.95 13.60
CA TYR A 590 27.12 19.10 13.10
C TYR A 590 28.16 18.81 12.01
N ASN A 591 28.39 17.54 11.64
CA ASN A 591 29.48 17.14 10.72
C ASN A 591 29.01 16.58 9.34
N ALA A 592 27.72 16.65 9.02
CA ALA A 592 27.13 16.07 7.80
C ALA A 592 27.27 16.92 6.53
N ARG A 593 27.53 18.23 6.66
CA ARG A 593 27.27 19.23 5.61
C ARG A 593 28.22 19.29 4.39
N PHE A 594 28.99 18.23 4.07
CA PHE A 594 29.98 18.25 2.97
C PHE A 594 30.18 16.93 2.17
N LYS A 595 29.14 16.11 1.87
CA LYS A 595 29.33 14.72 1.34
C LYS A 595 28.56 14.33 0.05
N LYS A 596 28.87 13.12 -0.47
CA LYS A 596 28.76 12.59 -1.86
C LYS A 596 27.36 12.01 -2.21
N LEU A 597 27.22 11.40 -3.41
CA LEU A 597 26.08 10.53 -3.76
C LEU A 597 25.88 9.42 -2.72
N PRO A 598 24.67 8.82 -2.57
CA PRO A 598 24.52 7.62 -1.75
C PRO A 598 25.48 6.54 -2.25
N ASP A 599 26.50 6.20 -1.46
CA ASP A 599 27.53 5.20 -1.75
C ASP A 599 27.40 3.96 -0.86
N GLU A 600 26.36 3.90 -0.02
CA GLU A 600 26.01 2.76 0.84
C GLU A 600 25.36 1.58 0.06
N PHE A 601 25.53 1.53 -1.26
CA PHE A 601 25.13 0.37 -2.08
C PHE A 601 26.38 -0.28 -2.70
N LYS A 602 26.35 -1.61 -2.80
CA LYS A 602 27.48 -2.38 -3.31
C LYS A 602 26.99 -3.54 -4.15
N LYS A 603 27.69 -3.80 -5.26
CA LYS A 603 27.59 -5.08 -5.97
C LYS A 603 28.11 -6.19 -5.06
N LEU A 604 27.22 -7.09 -4.66
CA LEU A 604 27.57 -8.16 -3.73
C LEU A 604 28.44 -9.24 -4.38
N THR A 605 29.38 -9.76 -3.60
CA THR A 605 30.15 -10.96 -3.94
C THR A 605 29.33 -12.22 -3.69
N ALA A 606 29.72 -13.35 -4.28
CA ALA A 606 29.04 -14.64 -4.05
C ALA A 606 29.00 -15.05 -2.56
N ALA A 607 30.08 -14.79 -1.81
CA ALA A 607 30.14 -15.08 -0.38
C ALA A 607 29.19 -14.20 0.45
N GLU A 608 29.02 -12.93 0.07
CA GLU A 608 28.05 -12.04 0.71
C GLU A 608 26.60 -12.47 0.40
N ILE A 609 26.33 -12.89 -0.83
CA ILE A 609 25.03 -13.44 -1.25
C ILE A 609 24.71 -14.70 -0.45
N GLU A 610 25.65 -15.65 -0.36
CA GLU A 610 25.54 -16.88 0.45
C GLU A 610 25.26 -16.56 1.92
N LYS A 611 26.00 -15.61 2.50
CA LYS A 611 25.82 -15.17 3.89
C LYS A 611 24.43 -14.57 4.12
N ILE A 612 23.94 -13.72 3.22
CA ILE A 612 22.60 -13.15 3.32
C ILE A 612 21.53 -14.24 3.20
N ASN A 613 21.68 -15.17 2.25
CA ASN A 613 20.73 -16.25 2.02
C ASN A 613 20.60 -17.26 3.18
N THR A 614 21.62 -17.35 4.02
CA THR A 614 21.70 -18.31 5.14
C THR A 614 21.52 -17.64 6.50
N GLN A 615 22.02 -16.41 6.67
CA GLN A 615 22.06 -15.68 7.95
C GLN A 615 21.79 -14.17 7.73
N PRO A 616 20.61 -13.78 7.20
CA PRO A 616 20.33 -12.40 6.79
C PRO A 616 20.44 -11.40 7.94
N ALA A 617 19.97 -11.75 9.14
CA ALA A 617 20.02 -10.89 10.33
C ALA A 617 21.44 -10.49 10.77
N ASN A 618 22.45 -11.30 10.42
CA ASN A 618 23.86 -11.08 10.75
C ASN A 618 24.70 -10.63 9.54
N ALA A 619 24.05 -10.37 8.40
CA ALA A 619 24.72 -9.97 7.18
C ALA A 619 24.93 -8.45 7.16
N GLU A 620 26.13 -8.02 6.77
CA GLU A 620 26.56 -6.63 6.81
C GLU A 620 25.74 -5.72 5.89
N TRP A 621 25.42 -6.23 4.70
CA TRP A 621 24.73 -5.49 3.63
C TRP A 621 23.21 -5.66 3.65
N MET A 622 22.65 -6.28 4.69
CA MET A 622 21.20 -6.30 4.90
C MET A 622 20.77 -5.11 5.77
N PRO A 623 19.62 -4.48 5.48
CA PRO A 623 19.05 -3.47 6.35
C PRO A 623 18.89 -3.97 7.77
N ARG A 624 19.21 -3.13 8.75
CA ARG A 624 18.96 -3.41 10.17
C ARG A 624 17.61 -2.85 10.56
N GLN A 625 16.63 -3.73 10.75
CA GLN A 625 15.34 -3.36 11.33
C GLN A 625 15.51 -3.07 12.83
N GLU A 626 14.75 -2.11 13.37
CA GLU A 626 14.73 -1.79 14.80
C GLU A 626 14.36 -3.04 15.62
N ALA A 627 15.13 -3.30 16.68
CA ALA A 627 14.93 -4.46 17.52
C ALA A 627 13.60 -4.41 18.29
N GLY A 628 13.07 -5.59 18.60
CA GLY A 628 11.91 -5.78 19.45
C GLY A 628 10.58 -5.95 18.72
N THR A 629 9.56 -6.26 19.52
CA THR A 629 8.20 -6.52 19.04
C THR A 629 7.30 -5.30 19.22
N ARG A 630 6.12 -5.34 18.57
CA ARG A 630 5.04 -4.37 18.69
C ARG A 630 3.75 -5.08 19.13
N VAL A 631 2.86 -4.40 19.85
CA VAL A 631 1.52 -4.94 20.13
C VAL A 631 0.78 -5.10 18.81
N ALA A 632 0.18 -6.26 18.59
CA ALA A 632 -0.47 -6.61 17.34
C ALA A 632 -1.99 -6.73 17.52
N CYS A 633 -2.74 -6.13 16.60
CA CYS A 633 -4.20 -6.19 16.57
C CYS A 633 -4.72 -7.64 16.56
N ALA A 634 -5.92 -7.82 17.12
CA ALA A 634 -6.67 -9.06 16.96
C ALA A 634 -7.15 -9.17 15.50
N LEU A 635 -6.87 -10.29 14.83
CA LEU A 635 -7.26 -10.48 13.44
C LEU A 635 -8.37 -11.54 13.32
N PRO A 636 -9.31 -11.39 12.39
CA PRO A 636 -10.44 -12.31 12.21
C PRO A 636 -10.12 -13.58 11.39
N TYR A 637 -8.88 -14.06 11.41
CA TYR A 637 -8.43 -15.16 10.57
C TYR A 637 -8.47 -16.52 11.27
N GLN A 638 -9.07 -17.52 10.62
CA GLN A 638 -9.03 -18.91 11.07
C GLN A 638 -8.58 -19.81 9.90
N LEU A 639 -7.28 -19.84 9.63
CA LEU A 639 -6.72 -20.36 8.38
C LEU A 639 -6.19 -21.79 8.52
N TYR A 640 -6.53 -22.64 7.56
CA TYR A 640 -6.08 -24.03 7.50
C TYR A 640 -5.59 -24.37 6.09
N VAL A 641 -4.31 -24.74 5.98
CA VAL A 641 -3.75 -25.28 4.74
C VAL A 641 -3.03 -26.57 5.09
N ASN A 642 -3.49 -27.67 4.50
CA ASN A 642 -2.99 -29.02 4.75
C ASN A 642 -2.84 -29.76 3.41
N GLY A 643 -1.79 -30.56 3.30
CA GLY A 643 -1.45 -31.28 2.06
C GLY A 643 -1.16 -32.75 2.30
N LYS A 644 -1.41 -33.57 1.26
CA LYS A 644 -1.17 -35.02 1.28
C LYS A 644 -0.85 -35.54 -0.10
N LEU A 645 -0.10 -36.65 -0.15
CA LEU A 645 0.08 -37.41 -1.39
C LEU A 645 -1.22 -38.16 -1.74
N ALA A 646 -1.65 -38.08 -2.99
CA ALA A 646 -2.83 -38.80 -3.47
C ALA A 646 -2.67 -40.32 -3.30
N VAL A 647 -3.80 -41.05 -3.20
CA VAL A 647 -3.80 -42.50 -2.92
C VAL A 647 -3.05 -43.29 -4.01
N ASP A 648 -3.13 -42.83 -5.26
CA ASP A 648 -2.45 -43.41 -6.42
C ASP A 648 -0.99 -42.96 -6.56
N ARG A 649 -0.52 -42.07 -5.67
CA ARG A 649 0.82 -41.47 -5.63
C ARG A 649 1.19 -40.69 -6.90
N LYS A 650 0.21 -40.22 -7.68
CA LYS A 650 0.47 -39.47 -8.92
C LYS A 650 0.44 -37.96 -8.76
N SER A 651 -0.14 -37.45 -7.69
CA SER A 651 -0.23 -36.01 -7.41
C SER A 651 -0.10 -35.71 -5.92
N PHE A 652 0.32 -34.48 -5.62
CA PHE A 652 0.23 -33.91 -4.28
C PHE A 652 -0.98 -32.98 -4.20
N GLU A 653 -1.86 -33.22 -3.24
CA GLU A 653 -3.10 -32.46 -3.03
C GLU A 653 -2.93 -31.45 -1.89
N ILE A 654 -3.40 -30.22 -2.08
CA ILE A 654 -3.48 -29.21 -1.01
C ILE A 654 -4.93 -28.75 -0.86
N SER A 655 -5.35 -28.61 0.39
CA SER A 655 -6.61 -27.95 0.75
C SER A 655 -6.34 -26.58 1.39
N PHE A 656 -7.13 -25.58 1.03
CA PHE A 656 -7.04 -24.21 1.53
C PHE A 656 -8.36 -23.82 2.19
N GLY A 657 -8.35 -23.48 3.47
CA GLY A 657 -9.56 -23.18 4.24
C GLY A 657 -9.43 -21.87 5.02
N ALA A 658 -10.53 -21.13 5.05
CA ALA A 658 -10.73 -20.00 5.94
C ALA A 658 -12.02 -20.27 6.74
N SER A 659 -11.91 -20.79 7.95
CA SER A 659 -13.08 -21.19 8.75
C SER A 659 -13.76 -19.99 9.40
N ASN A 660 -15.06 -20.11 9.66
CA ASN A 660 -15.85 -19.10 10.37
C ASN A 660 -16.40 -19.63 11.71
N GLU A 661 -15.91 -20.77 12.20
CA GLU A 661 -16.44 -21.42 13.39
C GLU A 661 -16.20 -20.63 14.69
N VAL A 662 -15.06 -19.90 14.77
CA VAL A 662 -14.71 -19.08 15.94
C VAL A 662 -15.30 -17.68 15.84
N PHE A 663 -15.06 -17.01 14.70
CA PHE A 663 -15.38 -15.59 14.52
C PHE A 663 -16.76 -15.33 13.92
N GLY A 664 -17.46 -16.38 13.46
CA GLY A 664 -18.80 -16.28 12.87
C GLY A 664 -18.81 -15.29 11.70
N LYS A 665 -19.75 -14.34 11.73
CA LYS A 665 -19.88 -13.28 10.71
C LYS A 665 -18.69 -12.33 10.64
N LYS A 666 -17.88 -12.25 11.70
CA LYS A 666 -16.67 -11.41 11.72
C LYS A 666 -15.48 -12.10 11.07
N ALA A 667 -15.56 -13.39 10.74
CA ALA A 667 -14.47 -14.13 10.12
C ALA A 667 -14.12 -13.53 8.76
N ALA A 668 -12.83 -13.38 8.48
CA ALA A 668 -12.35 -12.93 7.17
C ALA A 668 -12.08 -14.12 6.25
N GLY A 669 -12.33 -13.92 4.96
CA GLY A 669 -11.75 -14.76 3.91
C GLY A 669 -10.24 -14.53 3.84
N SER A 670 -9.54 -15.30 3.01
CA SER A 670 -8.09 -15.17 2.88
C SER A 670 -7.61 -15.40 1.47
N PRO A 671 -6.68 -14.56 0.98
CA PRO A 671 -5.87 -14.91 -0.16
C PRO A 671 -4.74 -15.89 0.22
N PHE A 672 -4.26 -16.67 -0.73
CA PHE A 672 -3.03 -17.46 -0.61
C PHE A 672 -2.22 -17.43 -1.91
N ASN A 673 -0.90 -17.41 -1.82
CA ASN A 673 0.00 -17.61 -2.96
C ASN A 673 0.78 -18.92 -2.78
N VAL A 674 0.81 -19.76 -3.81
CA VAL A 674 1.58 -21.01 -3.84
C VAL A 674 2.76 -20.85 -4.77
N TYR A 675 3.94 -21.29 -4.33
CA TYR A 675 5.18 -21.31 -5.09
C TYR A 675 5.72 -22.73 -5.20
N ALA A 676 6.01 -23.17 -6.41
CA ALA A 676 6.79 -24.37 -6.70
C ALA A 676 8.19 -23.96 -7.20
N PRO A 677 9.20 -23.86 -6.32
CA PRO A 677 10.57 -23.55 -6.73
C PRO A 677 11.23 -24.76 -7.42
N GLY A 678 12.21 -24.48 -8.28
CA GLY A 678 12.93 -25.51 -9.04
C GLY A 678 12.24 -25.81 -10.36
N LYS A 679 12.63 -26.91 -11.01
CA LYS A 679 12.16 -27.26 -12.35
C LYS A 679 10.69 -27.72 -12.28
N TYR A 680 9.74 -26.88 -12.68
CA TYR A 680 8.32 -27.23 -12.82
C TYR A 680 7.89 -27.18 -14.29
N LEU A 681 7.29 -28.26 -14.80
CA LEU A 681 6.86 -28.40 -16.19
C LEU A 681 5.61 -27.57 -16.46
N GLN A 682 5.73 -26.56 -17.34
CA GLN A 682 4.59 -25.78 -17.80
C GLN A 682 3.69 -26.64 -18.70
N ALA A 683 2.38 -26.56 -18.48
CA ALA A 683 1.40 -27.35 -19.23
C ALA A 683 1.41 -27.03 -20.73
N ASP A 684 1.53 -25.74 -21.08
CA ASP A 684 1.37 -25.25 -22.46
C ASP A 684 2.66 -25.37 -23.28
N SER A 685 3.79 -24.87 -22.75
CA SER A 685 5.08 -24.84 -23.47
C SER A 685 5.87 -26.13 -23.36
N ARG A 686 5.56 -26.99 -22.37
CA ARG A 686 6.36 -28.16 -21.98
C ARG A 686 7.80 -27.80 -21.59
N GLU A 687 8.06 -26.56 -21.22
CA GLU A 687 9.35 -26.11 -20.69
C GLU A 687 9.37 -26.18 -19.15
N MET A 688 10.56 -26.35 -18.57
CA MET A 688 10.74 -26.31 -17.13
C MET A 688 10.90 -24.86 -16.67
N GLU A 689 9.92 -24.34 -15.95
CA GLU A 689 10.01 -23.06 -15.27
C GLU A 689 10.91 -23.22 -14.02
N PRO A 690 11.78 -22.23 -13.69
CA PRO A 690 12.61 -22.25 -12.47
C PRO A 690 11.81 -21.96 -11.19
N VAL A 691 10.62 -21.38 -11.34
CA VAL A 691 9.60 -21.29 -10.30
C VAL A 691 8.24 -21.13 -10.97
N ARG A 692 7.22 -21.82 -10.47
CA ARG A 692 5.82 -21.64 -10.88
C ARG A 692 5.01 -21.11 -9.71
N THR A 693 4.01 -20.25 -10.00
CA THR A 693 3.15 -19.64 -8.98
C THR A 693 1.67 -19.82 -9.26
N TRP A 694 0.85 -19.82 -8.20
CA TRP A 694 -0.61 -19.84 -8.24
C TRP A 694 -1.18 -18.94 -7.15
N SER A 695 -2.35 -18.36 -7.39
CA SER A 695 -3.05 -17.50 -6.43
C SER A 695 -4.44 -18.04 -6.11
N TYR A 696 -4.84 -17.94 -4.85
CA TYR A 696 -6.12 -18.46 -4.36
C TYR A 696 -6.84 -17.40 -3.53
N ALA A 697 -8.17 -17.45 -3.51
CA ALA A 697 -8.99 -16.68 -2.58
C ALA A 697 -10.11 -17.55 -2.01
N VAL A 698 -10.14 -17.68 -0.69
CA VAL A 698 -11.10 -18.53 0.03
C VAL A 698 -12.03 -17.63 0.84
N THR A 699 -13.34 -17.76 0.61
CA THR A 699 -14.36 -17.10 1.42
C THR A 699 -14.41 -17.68 2.83
N ALA A 700 -14.70 -16.84 3.83
CA ALA A 700 -14.89 -17.31 5.20
C ALA A 700 -16.01 -18.38 5.28
N GLY A 701 -15.71 -19.51 5.91
CA GLY A 701 -16.55 -20.70 5.98
C GLY A 701 -16.33 -21.72 4.86
N ASP A 702 -15.45 -21.45 3.89
CA ASP A 702 -15.24 -22.32 2.72
C ASP A 702 -13.86 -23.01 2.74
N GLN A 703 -13.72 -24.02 1.86
CA GLN A 703 -12.48 -24.74 1.61
C GLN A 703 -12.32 -25.07 0.12
N LEU A 704 -11.17 -24.70 -0.45
CA LEU A 704 -10.73 -25.09 -1.78
C LEU A 704 -9.80 -26.31 -1.73
N LYS A 705 -9.72 -27.04 -2.85
CA LYS A 705 -8.77 -28.14 -3.05
C LYS A 705 -8.14 -28.01 -4.43
N ASP A 706 -6.84 -28.26 -4.52
CA ASP A 706 -6.10 -28.30 -5.77
C ASP A 706 -5.04 -29.42 -5.71
N ALA A 707 -4.55 -29.85 -6.88
CA ALA A 707 -3.64 -30.98 -6.99
C ALA A 707 -2.57 -30.75 -8.06
N TRP A 708 -1.32 -31.06 -7.71
CA TRP A 708 -0.17 -30.94 -8.59
C TRP A 708 0.34 -32.33 -9.00
N PRO A 709 0.35 -32.66 -10.31
CA PRO A 709 0.91 -33.92 -10.79
C PRO A 709 2.41 -34.03 -10.45
N LEU A 710 2.83 -35.16 -9.89
CA LEU A 710 4.24 -35.40 -9.59
C LEU A 710 5.11 -35.41 -10.86
N SER A 711 4.55 -35.83 -12.00
CA SER A 711 5.20 -35.80 -13.29
C SER A 711 5.54 -34.38 -13.79
N SER A 712 4.95 -33.34 -13.17
CA SER A 712 5.26 -31.95 -13.49
C SER A 712 6.45 -31.41 -12.70
N PHE A 713 6.91 -32.09 -11.64
CA PHE A 713 8.10 -31.68 -10.91
C PHE A 713 9.34 -32.39 -11.47
N GLY A 714 10.45 -31.66 -11.57
CA GLY A 714 11.75 -32.24 -11.88
C GLY A 714 12.07 -33.40 -10.93
N ASP A 715 12.51 -34.52 -11.50
CA ASP A 715 12.85 -35.75 -10.77
C ASP A 715 11.70 -36.34 -9.90
N GLY A 716 10.45 -35.91 -10.14
CA GLY A 716 9.29 -36.34 -9.36
C GLY A 716 9.28 -35.84 -7.90
N GLN A 717 10.11 -34.85 -7.57
CA GLN A 717 10.24 -34.29 -6.23
C GLN A 717 9.39 -33.04 -6.10
N TYR A 718 8.27 -33.12 -5.39
CA TYR A 718 7.43 -31.96 -5.17
C TYR A 718 8.03 -31.09 -4.06
N ARG A 719 7.93 -29.77 -4.25
CA ARG A 719 8.12 -28.78 -3.20
C ARG A 719 7.15 -27.64 -3.44
N LEU A 720 6.22 -27.44 -2.51
CA LEU A 720 5.17 -26.43 -2.61
C LEU A 720 5.17 -25.57 -1.35
N ARG A 721 5.29 -24.25 -1.53
CA ARG A 721 5.28 -23.26 -0.45
C ARG A 721 4.02 -22.41 -0.55
N THR A 722 3.19 -22.41 0.48
CA THR A 722 1.97 -21.60 0.55
C THR A 722 2.16 -20.45 1.51
N TYR A 723 1.92 -19.23 1.04
CA TYR A 723 1.97 -18.00 1.82
C TYR A 723 0.56 -17.44 1.98
N GLY A 724 0.24 -16.94 3.18
CA GLY A 724 -0.98 -16.21 3.48
C GLY A 724 -0.71 -15.02 4.40
N PRO A 725 -1.76 -14.30 4.82
CA PRO A 725 -1.66 -13.11 5.67
C PRO A 725 -1.00 -13.39 7.02
N ASN A 726 -0.51 -12.33 7.66
CA ASN A 726 0.07 -12.34 9.01
C ASN A 726 1.11 -13.46 9.25
N GLY A 727 1.97 -13.73 8.26
CA GLY A 727 3.05 -14.72 8.36
C GLY A 727 2.58 -16.18 8.33
N PHE A 728 1.33 -16.42 7.92
CA PHE A 728 0.83 -17.76 7.67
C PHE A 728 1.65 -18.42 6.56
N TYR A 729 2.22 -19.59 6.84
CA TYR A 729 3.08 -20.29 5.89
C TYR A 729 2.94 -21.82 6.00
N ARG A 730 3.01 -22.50 4.86
CA ARG A 730 3.18 -23.96 4.75
C ARG A 730 4.26 -24.29 3.74
N GLU A 731 5.02 -25.34 4.00
CA GLU A 731 5.86 -25.99 2.98
C GLU A 731 5.61 -27.49 2.99
N PHE A 732 5.44 -28.06 1.81
CA PHE A 732 5.32 -29.51 1.62
C PHE A 732 6.41 -29.94 0.66
N ALA A 733 7.26 -30.88 1.06
CA ALA A 733 8.29 -31.46 0.22
C ALA A 733 8.31 -32.99 0.36
N GLY A 734 8.58 -33.68 -0.75
CA GLY A 734 8.60 -35.13 -0.79
C GLY A 734 8.56 -35.66 -2.22
N ASN A 735 8.19 -36.93 -2.38
CA ASN A 735 8.09 -37.59 -3.68
C ASN A 735 7.09 -38.76 -3.66
N ALA A 736 7.08 -39.56 -4.74
CA ALA A 736 6.19 -40.72 -4.84
C ALA A 736 6.47 -41.81 -3.78
N GLN A 737 7.59 -41.77 -3.05
CA GLN A 737 7.98 -42.74 -2.02
C GLN A 737 7.67 -42.26 -0.60
N ASP A 738 6.92 -41.16 -0.45
CA ASP A 738 6.52 -40.66 0.86
C ASP A 738 5.85 -41.75 1.74
N PRO A 739 6.03 -41.64 3.07
CA PRO A 739 5.31 -42.48 4.02
C PRO A 739 3.80 -42.24 3.86
N ARG A 740 3.00 -43.29 4.09
CA ARG A 740 1.54 -43.19 4.09
C ARG A 740 1.09 -42.54 5.40
N VAL A 741 1.26 -41.22 5.49
CA VAL A 741 0.90 -40.42 6.66
C VAL A 741 0.07 -39.22 6.23
N ASP A 742 -1.06 -39.01 6.89
CA ASP A 742 -1.84 -37.77 6.76
C ASP A 742 -1.50 -36.88 7.95
N ILE A 743 -1.13 -35.63 7.69
CA ILE A 743 -0.81 -34.63 8.71
C ILE A 743 -1.72 -33.43 8.51
N THR A 744 -2.42 -33.05 9.57
CA THR A 744 -3.26 -31.85 9.60
C THR A 744 -2.90 -31.00 10.81
N CYS A 745 -2.68 -29.71 10.59
CA CYS A 745 -2.40 -28.74 11.63
C CYS A 745 -3.59 -27.81 11.80
N GLU A 746 -4.24 -27.89 12.95
CA GLU A 746 -5.39 -27.09 13.34
C GLU A 746 -5.08 -26.20 14.53
N TYR A 747 -6.06 -25.39 14.95
CA TYR A 747 -5.96 -24.54 16.13
C TYR A 747 -6.64 -25.24 17.29
N GLN A 748 -5.94 -25.37 18.42
CA GLN A 748 -6.44 -26.10 19.56
C GLN A 748 -7.69 -25.41 20.15
N ARG A 749 -8.76 -26.21 20.27
CA ARG A 749 -10.04 -25.81 20.85
C ARG A 749 -9.98 -25.91 22.38
N ALA A 750 -10.59 -24.96 23.08
CA ALA A 750 -10.70 -25.02 24.53
C ALA A 750 -11.66 -26.16 24.95
N LEU A 751 -11.27 -26.96 25.96
CA LEU A 751 -12.03 -28.14 26.40
C LEU A 751 -13.48 -27.82 26.80
N ARG A 752 -13.70 -26.68 27.46
CA ARG A 752 -15.01 -26.27 27.98
C ARG A 752 -15.86 -25.48 26.97
N ASN A 753 -15.25 -24.94 25.91
CA ASN A 753 -15.94 -24.15 24.91
C ASN A 753 -15.25 -24.31 23.54
N ARG A 754 -15.84 -25.14 22.67
CA ARG A 754 -15.31 -25.37 21.33
C ARG A 754 -15.36 -24.13 20.43
N LYS A 755 -16.08 -23.06 20.78
CA LYS A 755 -16.01 -21.79 20.05
C LYS A 755 -14.80 -20.93 20.42
N GLN A 756 -14.03 -21.33 21.43
CA GLN A 756 -12.83 -20.63 21.88
C GLN A 756 -11.56 -21.41 21.50
N LEU A 757 -10.54 -20.68 21.06
CA LEU A 757 -9.20 -21.21 20.80
C LEU A 757 -8.29 -20.95 22.00
N THR A 758 -7.42 -21.90 22.33
CA THR A 758 -6.47 -21.77 23.44
C THR A 758 -5.26 -20.90 23.08
N GLY A 759 -4.98 -20.73 21.79
CA GLY A 759 -3.76 -20.11 21.28
C GLY A 759 -2.66 -21.12 20.88
N ASN A 760 -2.86 -22.41 21.15
CA ASN A 760 -1.97 -23.49 20.74
C ASN A 760 -2.35 -24.08 19.38
N SER A 761 -1.42 -24.77 18.74
CA SER A 761 -1.70 -25.58 17.55
C SER A 761 -1.97 -27.04 17.95
N ASP A 762 -2.84 -27.71 17.20
CA ASP A 762 -3.14 -29.14 17.36
C ASP A 762 -2.75 -29.89 16.08
N LEU A 763 -1.74 -30.75 16.18
CA LEU A 763 -1.21 -31.51 15.07
C LEU A 763 -1.77 -32.93 15.11
N HIS A 764 -2.70 -33.24 14.21
CA HIS A 764 -3.24 -34.59 14.05
C HIS A 764 -2.44 -35.34 12.98
N ILE A 765 -1.97 -36.54 13.35
CA ILE A 765 -1.15 -37.38 12.50
C ILE A 765 -1.79 -38.75 12.42
N ALA A 766 -2.20 -39.16 11.23
CA ALA A 766 -2.73 -40.50 10.97
C ALA A 766 -1.72 -41.33 10.18
N ASN A 767 -1.20 -42.40 10.78
CA ASN A 767 -0.39 -43.38 10.09
C ASN A 767 -1.31 -44.33 9.29
N ARG A 768 -1.32 -44.19 7.97
CA ARG A 768 -2.07 -45.02 7.02
C ARG A 768 -1.22 -46.16 6.44
N GLY A 769 -0.01 -46.37 6.97
CA GLY A 769 0.90 -47.43 6.59
C GLY A 769 0.70 -48.71 7.40
N SER A 770 1.33 -49.79 6.94
CA SER A 770 1.33 -51.11 7.58
C SER A 770 2.41 -51.30 8.65
N LYS A 771 3.28 -50.30 8.86
CA LYS A 771 4.35 -50.31 9.86
C LYS A 771 4.22 -49.10 10.79
N ALA A 772 4.73 -49.22 12.01
CA ALA A 772 4.87 -48.07 12.89
C ALA A 772 5.84 -47.05 12.28
N ILE A 773 5.57 -45.76 12.50
CA ILE A 773 6.43 -44.65 12.08
C ILE A 773 6.82 -43.82 13.29
N THR A 774 8.00 -43.21 13.27
CA THR A 774 8.37 -42.18 14.26
C THR A 774 8.38 -40.83 13.56
N VAL A 775 7.55 -39.93 14.06
CA VAL A 775 7.51 -38.53 13.61
C VAL A 775 8.37 -37.68 14.53
N VAL A 776 9.14 -36.78 13.93
CA VAL A 776 9.95 -35.78 14.62
C VAL A 776 9.38 -34.40 14.29
N VAL A 777 8.98 -33.65 15.31
CA VAL A 777 8.53 -32.26 15.20
C VAL A 777 9.62 -31.36 15.76
N THR A 778 10.20 -30.52 14.91
CA THR A 778 11.30 -29.61 15.27
C THR A 778 10.80 -28.17 15.21
N ASP A 779 10.99 -27.42 16.29
CA ASP A 779 10.74 -25.98 16.29
C ASP A 779 11.86 -25.24 15.56
N ASN A 780 11.48 -24.28 14.71
CA ASN A 780 12.40 -23.60 13.80
C ASN A 780 12.73 -22.16 14.24
N ALA A 781 12.16 -21.64 15.34
CA ALA A 781 12.25 -20.21 15.64
C ALA A 781 12.15 -19.81 17.13
N TYR A 782 11.46 -20.59 17.97
CA TYR A 782 11.10 -20.21 19.34
C TYR A 782 11.78 -21.07 20.41
N GLY A 783 12.77 -21.89 20.04
CA GLY A 783 13.67 -22.59 20.95
C GLY A 783 13.02 -23.75 21.71
N LYS A 784 11.94 -24.34 21.18
CA LYS A 784 11.29 -25.51 21.80
C LYS A 784 12.07 -26.78 21.49
N ALA A 785 12.11 -27.72 22.45
CA ALA A 785 12.72 -29.02 22.25
C ALA A 785 11.94 -29.84 21.19
N ALA A 786 12.66 -30.64 20.40
CA ALA A 786 12.03 -31.48 19.39
C ALA A 786 11.13 -32.56 20.04
N ILE A 787 9.94 -32.77 19.48
CA ILE A 787 9.01 -33.80 19.93
C ILE A 787 9.19 -35.03 19.05
N ARG A 788 9.43 -36.20 19.66
CA ARG A 788 9.50 -37.49 18.98
C ARG A 788 8.28 -38.33 19.36
N LYS A 789 7.52 -38.80 18.37
CA LYS A 789 6.31 -39.61 18.59
C LYS A 789 6.27 -40.80 17.65
N THR A 790 6.30 -42.00 18.22
CA THR A 790 6.02 -43.24 17.48
C THR A 790 4.50 -43.47 17.39
N ILE A 791 4.02 -43.77 16.20
CA ILE A 791 2.60 -43.98 15.87
C ILE A 791 2.49 -45.36 15.22
N ALA A 792 1.70 -46.24 15.84
CA ALA A 792 1.48 -47.59 15.34
C ALA A 792 0.80 -47.59 13.97
N ALA A 793 0.98 -48.67 13.21
CA ALA A 793 0.33 -48.86 11.91
C ALA A 793 -1.19 -48.71 12.01
N ASN A 794 -1.80 -48.01 11.05
CA ASN A 794 -3.25 -47.77 11.00
C ASN A 794 -3.85 -47.08 12.25
N THR A 795 -3.05 -46.33 13.00
CA THR A 795 -3.50 -45.53 14.15
C THR A 795 -3.25 -44.04 13.94
N GLN A 796 -3.74 -43.22 14.86
CA GLN A 796 -3.55 -41.77 14.85
C GLN A 796 -3.05 -41.28 16.21
N ALA A 797 -2.35 -40.16 16.19
CA ALA A 797 -1.95 -39.42 17.38
C ALA A 797 -2.22 -37.93 17.20
N ALA A 798 -2.47 -37.23 18.30
CA ALA A 798 -2.50 -35.78 18.36
C ALA A 798 -1.29 -35.27 19.15
N ILE A 799 -0.69 -34.18 18.68
CA ILE A 799 0.41 -33.49 19.36
C ILE A 799 0.03 -32.02 19.51
N ILE A 800 -0.12 -31.57 20.75
CA ILE A 800 -0.36 -30.16 21.04
C ILE A 800 0.99 -29.43 20.99
N ILE A 801 1.06 -28.38 20.18
CA ILE A 801 2.20 -27.47 20.15
C ILE A 801 1.86 -26.27 21.03
N ASP A 802 2.44 -26.24 22.24
CA ASP A 802 2.26 -25.13 23.19
C ASP A 802 2.92 -23.86 22.65
N ASN A 803 2.12 -22.85 22.31
CA ASN A 803 2.56 -21.57 21.76
C ASN A 803 2.49 -20.43 22.77
N THR A 804 2.28 -20.73 24.06
CA THR A 804 2.09 -19.70 25.10
C THR A 804 3.30 -18.78 25.20
N ARG A 805 4.51 -19.35 25.24
CA ARG A 805 5.77 -18.58 25.35
C ARG A 805 6.15 -17.81 24.07
N SER A 806 5.62 -18.22 22.93
CA SER A 806 5.80 -17.55 21.65
C SER A 806 4.60 -16.64 21.32
N HIS A 807 3.78 -16.28 22.31
CA HIS A 807 2.62 -15.39 22.12
C HIS A 807 1.67 -15.84 21.00
N ARG A 808 1.39 -17.16 20.94
CA ARG A 808 0.53 -17.84 19.96
C ARG A 808 1.16 -18.00 18.57
N TRP A 809 2.42 -17.63 18.38
CA TRP A 809 3.16 -17.92 17.16
C TRP A 809 3.69 -19.36 17.16
N TYR A 810 3.71 -19.98 15.98
CA TYR A 810 4.27 -21.31 15.75
C TYR A 810 5.09 -21.32 14.46
N ASN A 811 6.17 -22.11 14.46
CA ASN A 811 6.98 -22.39 13.28
C ASN A 811 7.72 -23.70 13.53
N PHE A 812 7.22 -24.79 12.98
CA PHE A 812 7.79 -26.11 13.18
C PHE A 812 7.78 -26.94 11.91
N THR A 813 8.70 -27.88 11.83
CA THR A 813 8.84 -28.85 10.73
C THR A 813 8.56 -30.24 11.25
N VAL A 814 7.81 -31.02 10.48
CA VAL A 814 7.46 -32.41 10.74
C VAL A 814 8.18 -33.32 9.74
N LYS A 815 8.97 -34.28 10.24
CA LYS A 815 9.68 -35.30 9.45
C LYS A 815 9.35 -36.71 9.95
N VAL A 816 9.57 -37.71 9.11
CA VAL A 816 9.44 -39.13 9.49
C VAL A 816 10.83 -39.75 9.50
N GLU A 817 11.23 -40.37 10.62
CA GLU A 817 12.55 -41.01 10.72
C GLU A 817 12.73 -42.09 9.64
N GLY A 818 13.89 -42.10 9.00
CA GLY A 818 14.20 -42.99 7.88
C GLY A 818 13.66 -42.53 6.52
N ASN A 819 13.05 -41.33 6.43
CA ASN A 819 12.73 -40.69 5.16
C ASN A 819 13.31 -39.26 5.11
N ASP A 820 14.35 -39.08 4.31
CA ASP A 820 15.08 -37.81 4.22
C ASP A 820 14.43 -36.78 3.28
N GLN A 821 13.41 -37.20 2.50
CA GLN A 821 12.75 -36.37 1.48
C GLN A 821 11.44 -35.77 2.00
N PHE A 822 10.68 -36.50 2.82
CA PHE A 822 9.39 -36.08 3.34
C PHE A 822 9.54 -35.00 4.42
N GLU A 823 9.00 -33.82 4.15
CA GLU A 823 9.01 -32.69 5.06
C GLU A 823 7.70 -31.89 4.95
N GLN A 824 7.07 -31.60 6.09
CA GLN A 824 5.97 -30.64 6.16
C GLN A 824 6.25 -29.57 7.20
N ARG A 825 6.26 -28.29 6.78
CA ARG A 825 6.49 -27.14 7.65
C ARG A 825 5.20 -26.34 7.86
N PHE A 826 4.98 -25.92 9.10
CA PHE A 826 3.82 -25.15 9.52
C PHE A 826 4.29 -23.91 10.28
N ALA A 827 3.91 -22.72 9.81
CA ALA A 827 4.13 -21.48 10.55
C ALA A 827 2.94 -20.51 10.48
N GLY A 828 2.83 -19.63 11.46
CA GLY A 828 1.79 -18.62 11.58
C GLY A 828 1.48 -18.25 13.03
N ARG A 829 0.34 -17.60 13.23
CA ARG A 829 -0.21 -17.24 14.55
C ARG A 829 -1.59 -17.86 14.72
N VAL A 830 -1.89 -18.36 15.92
CA VAL A 830 -3.25 -18.77 16.27
C VAL A 830 -4.03 -17.52 16.70
N GLU A 831 -4.90 -17.01 15.83
CA GLU A 831 -5.79 -15.89 16.18
C GLU A 831 -6.88 -16.36 17.13
N THR A 832 -7.07 -15.63 18.24
CA THR A 832 -8.12 -15.96 19.24
C THR A 832 -9.15 -14.85 19.40
N GLY A 833 -9.06 -13.78 18.59
CA GLY A 833 -9.86 -12.56 18.74
C GLY A 833 -9.36 -11.62 19.83
N ALA A 834 -8.17 -11.86 20.37
CA ALA A 834 -7.51 -10.98 21.35
C ALA A 834 -6.16 -10.48 20.83
N GLU A 835 -5.80 -9.25 21.19
CA GLU A 835 -4.52 -8.61 20.88
C GLU A 835 -3.32 -9.49 21.28
N SER A 836 -2.24 -9.42 20.51
CA SER A 836 -1.00 -10.18 20.75
C SER A 836 0.23 -9.28 20.62
N VAL A 837 1.38 -9.88 20.35
CA VAL A 837 2.56 -9.20 19.82
C VAL A 837 2.84 -9.63 18.38
N SER A 838 3.53 -8.77 17.64
CA SER A 838 4.17 -9.10 16.36
C SER A 838 5.09 -10.30 16.53
N ASP A 839 5.41 -11.00 15.44
CA ASP A 839 6.21 -12.23 15.51
C ASP A 839 7.54 -12.03 16.25
N PRO A 840 7.77 -12.75 17.37
CA PRO A 840 9.04 -12.69 18.09
C PRO A 840 10.26 -13.09 17.26
N ALA A 841 10.09 -13.85 16.18
CA ALA A 841 11.19 -14.22 15.30
C ALA A 841 11.70 -13.06 14.42
N MET A 842 11.00 -11.91 14.38
CA MET A 842 11.46 -10.68 13.72
C MET A 842 12.25 -9.75 14.66
N ALA A 843 12.30 -10.06 15.96
CA ALA A 843 12.68 -9.14 17.04
C ALA A 843 14.19 -9.04 17.28
#